data_AF-A0A1R3V8X2-F1
#
_entry.id   AF-A0A1R3V8X2-F1
#
_cell.length_a   1.000
_cell.length_b   1.000
_cell.length_c   1.000
_cell.angle_alpha   90.00
_cell.angle_beta   90.00
_cell.angle_gamma   90.00
#
_symmetry.space_group_name_H-M   'P 1'
#
loop_
_entity.id
_entity.type
_entity.pdbx_description
1 polymer ?
#
loop_
_entity_poly.entity_id
_entity_poly.type
_entity_poly.pdbx_seq_one_letter_code
_entity_poly.pdbx_strand_id
1 'polypeptide(L)'
;MACKITDDVINALQHCRLKAYFRLRGEEGVKCGYEKLLIEQRADAQRNAIEKIRREYKETEVATELNLCLTNLRKGAAFILCARLDDDRHEVVFDGLRKTNGHSTLGDFQYQPVMFCAAGRVRASDRQQLAARAVLLARVQGAFPSGGAVYIGRDGKKTGIRFGSTLTTAENLLRDAERLQRAEGPPKLLLNDHCHICEFRDRCRDQAIREDNLSLLRGVGEKTIKRYARKCVLTLTQLAHTFRPRRRGKRADAPLRLRDHALHALAIRDQTIYVLGAPKLPAASVRIYLDIEGVPEEGFTYLIGLVICDGERVERHSLWSDDRKGEAEIFARFLTIVGRYDAPRIYCYGNYESSFIARMRRQARRKRSIDAVLAILTNVLTVIYPHFYFPTYSNGLKEVAGCLGCRWTEPDASGIESVVWRKKWEKTGDAWWKTKLIEYNLDDCEALRKVSAFLSEPLTGGTESKSGILPRVATVAQLDNLARTVTWSQFTHADFAFINKRAYFDYQKRHVFIRTKPVRRTRGGKTQRRKWQNRDLRATHRMEITATRCPFCKSKHITSIDPKQRPKGLQTRRKRAFDLVITPGAIRRKVIEFRAVAYHCTNCERCFTPERYERLARHFHNFMSWFAYQHITHRLGVKSLGALFYEIFGIRVNWWEFLTFRHLLVRRYRKTFNMLLTQLITGPVLHIDETEVKLKDGSGYVWVFASESATIYIFRRSREGNFLRKMLKDFKGVIVTDFYAAYDGLPCLHQRCLIHLMRDMNRAILDNPFDQELQSITVPFGALLRSIVVTVDEHGLKRTYLRRHGRAVAAFFDALAEHTYESDISKTLQERLLHNRDRLFTFLQHDGVSWNNNLAENAIKRISDYREDVGRSVKEAGLTEQLVLLSIYQTCRVRDLSFLKFLLSREHDMDAFAASRHRRRRPSRIELYPKGFLPSSILSLRRERVARVSDTTAQKLSDRLGGNG
;
A
#
# COMPACT_ATOMS: atom_id res chain seq x y z
N MET A 1 -41.28 -37.39 1.25
CA MET A 1 -40.39 -38.39 0.62
C MET A 1 -38.99 -38.17 1.12
N ALA A 2 -38.26 -39.21 1.51
CA ALA A 2 -36.85 -39.09 1.86
C ALA A 2 -36.06 -38.66 0.62
N CYS A 3 -35.31 -37.57 0.70
CA CYS A 3 -34.46 -37.10 -0.40
C CYS A 3 -33.31 -38.10 -0.63
N LYS A 4 -33.31 -38.88 -1.70
CA LYS A 4 -32.24 -39.85 -2.00
C LYS A 4 -31.01 -39.19 -2.64
N ILE A 5 -29.82 -39.73 -2.36
CA ILE A 5 -28.55 -39.28 -2.94
C ILE A 5 -28.42 -39.88 -4.35
N THR A 6 -28.48 -39.03 -5.38
CA THR A 6 -28.38 -39.42 -6.78
C THR A 6 -26.99 -39.18 -7.38
N ASP A 7 -26.74 -39.69 -8.59
CA ASP A 7 -25.53 -39.38 -9.36
C ASP A 7 -25.31 -37.87 -9.54
N ASP A 8 -26.39 -37.14 -9.79
CA ASP A 8 -26.36 -35.68 -9.97
C ASP A 8 -25.96 -34.96 -8.68
N VAL A 9 -26.41 -35.46 -7.51
CA VAL A 9 -26.01 -34.93 -6.20
C VAL A 9 -24.52 -35.18 -5.96
N ILE A 10 -24.03 -36.40 -6.21
CA ILE A 10 -22.61 -36.75 -6.04
C ILE A 10 -21.73 -35.91 -6.98
N ASN A 11 -22.15 -35.74 -8.23
CA ASN A 11 -21.46 -34.92 -9.21
C ASN A 11 -21.48 -33.43 -8.82
N ALA A 12 -22.65 -32.90 -8.45
CA ALA A 12 -22.79 -31.52 -8.01
C ALA A 12 -21.92 -31.21 -6.79
N LEU A 13 -21.78 -32.14 -5.84
CA LEU A 13 -21.01 -31.94 -4.61
C LEU A 13 -19.51 -31.77 -4.84
N GLN A 14 -18.98 -32.33 -5.93
CA GLN A 14 -17.58 -32.12 -6.36
C GLN A 14 -17.31 -30.69 -6.82
N HIS A 15 -18.36 -29.92 -7.17
CA HIS A 15 -18.25 -28.57 -7.70
C HIS A 15 -18.86 -27.50 -6.78
N CYS A 16 -20.00 -27.77 -6.16
CA CYS A 16 -20.74 -26.83 -5.34
C CYS A 16 -21.72 -27.53 -4.38
N ARG A 17 -21.53 -27.32 -3.06
CA ARG A 17 -22.43 -27.86 -2.03
C ARG A 17 -23.86 -27.35 -2.16
N LEU A 18 -24.04 -26.10 -2.60
CA LEU A 18 -25.37 -25.51 -2.77
C LEU A 18 -26.10 -26.10 -3.99
N LYS A 19 -25.39 -26.36 -5.10
CA LYS A 19 -25.97 -27.11 -6.25
C LYS A 19 -26.41 -28.50 -5.81
N ALA A 20 -25.57 -29.20 -5.03
CA ALA A 20 -25.90 -30.53 -4.51
C ALA A 20 -27.13 -30.49 -3.60
N TYR A 21 -27.23 -29.47 -2.73
CA TYR A 21 -28.40 -29.27 -1.87
C TYR A 21 -29.69 -29.06 -2.68
N PHE A 22 -29.68 -28.17 -3.69
CA PHE A 22 -30.83 -27.93 -4.55
C PHE A 22 -31.25 -29.20 -5.31
N ARG A 23 -30.29 -29.94 -5.87
CA ARG A 23 -30.57 -31.22 -6.54
C ARG A 23 -31.16 -32.26 -5.59
N LEU A 24 -30.68 -32.31 -4.36
CA LEU A 24 -31.21 -33.22 -3.34
C LEU A 24 -32.64 -32.88 -2.93
N ARG A 25 -33.04 -31.62 -3.02
CA ARG A 25 -34.42 -31.14 -2.79
C ARG A 25 -35.31 -31.19 -4.04
N GLY A 26 -34.80 -31.68 -5.17
CA GLY A 26 -35.55 -31.76 -6.43
C GLY A 26 -35.76 -30.42 -7.12
N GLU A 27 -34.97 -29.40 -6.77
CA GLU A 27 -35.04 -28.09 -7.43
C GLU A 27 -34.31 -28.13 -8.78
N GLU A 28 -34.83 -27.41 -9.77
CA GLU A 28 -34.25 -27.28 -11.11
C GLU A 28 -33.91 -25.83 -11.46
N GLY A 29 -32.89 -25.63 -12.28
CA GLY A 29 -32.49 -24.31 -12.79
C GLY A 29 -32.43 -24.25 -14.32
N VAL A 30 -31.91 -23.13 -14.84
CA VAL A 30 -31.81 -22.88 -16.29
C VAL A 30 -30.45 -23.34 -16.81
N LYS A 31 -30.41 -24.54 -17.39
CA LYS A 31 -29.21 -25.11 -18.01
C LYS A 31 -28.69 -24.22 -19.14
N CYS A 32 -27.40 -23.85 -19.09
CA CYS A 32 -26.75 -23.09 -20.17
C CYS A 32 -26.55 -23.94 -21.43
N GLY A 33 -26.24 -23.31 -22.57
CA GLY A 33 -26.00 -24.02 -23.83
C GLY A 33 -24.87 -25.05 -23.71
N TYR A 34 -23.84 -24.73 -22.93
CA TYR A 34 -22.71 -25.63 -22.69
C TYR A 34 -23.06 -26.81 -21.78
N GLU A 35 -23.85 -26.61 -20.72
CA GLU A 35 -24.31 -27.73 -19.87
C GLU A 35 -25.18 -28.69 -20.68
N LYS A 36 -26.04 -28.19 -21.56
CA LYS A 36 -26.81 -29.01 -22.52
C LYS A 36 -25.91 -29.80 -23.47
N LEU A 37 -24.89 -29.14 -24.03
CA LEU A 37 -23.91 -29.79 -24.90
C LEU A 37 -23.16 -30.92 -24.17
N LEU A 38 -22.76 -30.72 -22.90
CA LEU A 38 -22.10 -31.77 -22.11
C LEU A 38 -23.02 -32.97 -21.86
N ILE A 39 -24.30 -32.73 -21.60
CA ILE A 39 -25.32 -33.79 -21.44
C ILE A 39 -25.48 -34.58 -22.75
N GLU A 40 -25.61 -33.89 -23.89
CA GLU A 40 -25.71 -34.53 -25.21
C GLU A 40 -24.47 -35.37 -25.53
N GLN A 41 -23.28 -34.81 -25.35
CA GLN A 41 -22.01 -35.53 -25.58
C GLN A 41 -21.87 -36.75 -24.67
N ARG A 42 -22.37 -36.66 -23.43
CA ARG A 42 -22.40 -37.78 -22.49
C ARG A 42 -23.32 -38.89 -22.96
N ALA A 43 -24.53 -38.54 -23.43
CA ALA A 43 -25.47 -39.50 -23.98
C ALA A 43 -24.89 -40.20 -25.23
N ASP A 44 -24.23 -39.46 -26.12
CA ASP A 44 -23.53 -40.02 -27.29
C ASP A 44 -22.41 -40.99 -26.88
N ALA A 45 -21.56 -40.58 -25.93
CA ALA A 45 -20.47 -41.43 -25.44
C ALA A 45 -20.98 -42.70 -24.77
N GLN A 46 -22.11 -42.63 -24.05
CA GLN A 46 -22.77 -43.79 -23.46
C GLN A 46 -23.29 -44.74 -24.54
N ARG A 47 -23.99 -44.24 -25.56
CA ARG A 47 -24.48 -45.07 -26.69
C ARG A 47 -23.33 -45.81 -27.38
N ASN A 48 -22.27 -45.09 -27.76
CA ASN A 48 -21.11 -45.68 -28.44
C ASN A 48 -20.40 -46.73 -27.58
N ALA A 49 -20.24 -46.45 -26.27
CA ALA A 49 -19.62 -47.40 -25.35
C ALA A 49 -20.47 -48.67 -25.18
N ILE A 50 -21.79 -48.53 -25.07
CA ILE A 50 -22.73 -49.67 -25.00
C ILE A 50 -22.65 -50.52 -26.27
N GLU A 51 -22.70 -49.90 -27.46
CA GLU A 51 -22.57 -50.62 -28.73
C GLU A 51 -21.23 -51.37 -28.83
N LYS A 52 -20.14 -50.74 -28.39
CA LYS A 52 -18.82 -51.38 -28.35
C LYS A 52 -18.79 -52.58 -27.41
N ILE A 53 -19.36 -52.45 -26.21
CA ILE A 53 -19.41 -53.54 -25.23
C ILE A 53 -20.26 -54.69 -25.78
N ARG A 54 -21.39 -54.41 -26.44
CA ARG A 54 -22.22 -55.44 -27.09
C ARG A 54 -21.52 -56.15 -28.25
N ARG A 55 -20.48 -55.56 -28.84
CA ARG A 55 -19.60 -56.22 -29.82
C ARG A 55 -18.48 -57.04 -29.16
N GLU A 56 -18.03 -56.64 -27.97
CA GLU A 56 -16.93 -57.29 -27.22
C GLU A 56 -17.40 -58.54 -26.45
N TYR A 57 -18.68 -58.63 -26.07
CA TYR A 57 -19.25 -59.73 -25.28
C TYR A 57 -20.43 -60.36 -26.00
N LYS A 58 -20.70 -61.65 -25.76
CA LYS A 58 -21.92 -62.29 -26.28
C LYS A 58 -23.16 -61.74 -25.57
N GLU A 59 -24.30 -61.73 -26.24
CA GLU A 59 -25.55 -61.17 -25.68
C GLU A 59 -26.00 -61.88 -24.40
N THR A 60 -25.71 -63.17 -24.27
CA THR A 60 -25.96 -63.97 -23.06
C THR A 60 -25.02 -63.64 -21.88
N GLU A 61 -23.91 -62.93 -22.13
CA GLU A 61 -22.89 -62.57 -21.13
C GLU A 61 -23.08 -61.16 -20.55
N VAL A 62 -23.98 -60.36 -21.15
CA VAL A 62 -24.27 -58.97 -20.77
C VAL A 62 -25.67 -58.89 -20.15
N ALA A 63 -25.75 -58.46 -18.89
CA ALA A 63 -27.02 -58.09 -18.28
C ALA A 63 -27.25 -56.58 -18.39
N THR A 64 -28.50 -56.14 -18.47
CA THR A 64 -28.88 -54.72 -18.57
C THR A 64 -29.91 -54.36 -17.50
N GLU A 65 -29.82 -53.14 -16.96
CA GLU A 65 -30.86 -52.51 -16.11
C GLU A 65 -31.24 -53.33 -14.85
N LEU A 66 -30.26 -54.01 -14.26
CA LEU A 66 -30.48 -54.77 -13.02
C LEU A 66 -30.44 -53.88 -11.78
N ASN A 67 -31.32 -54.15 -10.81
CA ASN A 67 -31.18 -53.62 -9.45
C ASN A 67 -29.93 -54.22 -8.79
N LEU A 68 -29.10 -53.35 -8.21
CA LEU A 68 -27.83 -53.67 -7.62
C LEU A 68 -28.02 -54.28 -6.22
N CYS A 69 -28.18 -55.61 -6.19
CA CYS A 69 -28.30 -56.38 -4.96
C CYS A 69 -27.47 -57.67 -5.04
N LEU A 70 -27.20 -58.27 -3.88
CA LEU A 70 -26.38 -59.47 -3.78
C LEU A 70 -26.90 -60.63 -4.64
N THR A 71 -28.23 -60.81 -4.71
CA THR A 71 -28.87 -61.88 -5.50
C THR A 71 -28.64 -61.72 -7.00
N ASN A 72 -28.75 -60.49 -7.54
CA ASN A 72 -28.51 -60.23 -8.95
C ASN A 72 -27.03 -60.31 -9.33
N LEU A 73 -26.13 -59.83 -8.47
CA LEU A 73 -24.68 -59.92 -8.71
C LEU A 73 -24.17 -61.38 -8.67
N ARG A 74 -24.77 -62.25 -7.85
CA ARG A 74 -24.42 -63.69 -7.79
C ARG A 74 -24.68 -64.45 -9.09
N LYS A 75 -25.58 -63.96 -9.96
CA LYS A 75 -25.81 -64.55 -11.30
C LYS A 75 -24.55 -64.50 -12.17
N GLY A 76 -23.58 -63.66 -11.83
CA GLY A 76 -22.22 -63.77 -12.35
C GLY A 76 -22.05 -63.42 -13.83
N ALA A 77 -22.93 -62.57 -14.39
CA ALA A 77 -22.81 -62.03 -15.76
C ALA A 77 -21.42 -61.38 -15.95
N ALA A 78 -20.83 -61.56 -17.14
CA ALA A 78 -19.49 -61.05 -17.41
C ALA A 78 -19.45 -59.51 -17.39
N PHE A 79 -20.54 -58.90 -17.87
CA PHE A 79 -20.73 -57.45 -17.85
C PHE A 79 -22.18 -57.10 -17.46
N ILE A 80 -22.36 -56.03 -16.70
CA ILE A 80 -23.69 -55.48 -16.38
C ILE A 80 -23.72 -54.02 -16.82
N LEU A 81 -24.68 -53.63 -17.64
CA LEU A 81 -24.89 -52.25 -18.10
C LEU A 81 -26.05 -51.61 -17.33
N CYS A 82 -25.92 -50.32 -17.02
CA CYS A 82 -26.98 -49.53 -16.37
C CYS A 82 -27.53 -50.14 -15.07
N ALA A 83 -26.67 -50.71 -14.23
CA ALA A 83 -27.10 -51.28 -12.95
C ALA A 83 -27.56 -50.17 -11.99
N ARG A 84 -28.68 -50.35 -11.29
CA ARG A 84 -29.30 -49.33 -10.43
C ARG A 84 -29.21 -49.72 -8.96
N LEU A 85 -28.49 -48.95 -8.15
CA LEU A 85 -28.55 -49.02 -6.70
C LEU A 85 -29.70 -48.14 -6.21
N ASP A 86 -30.73 -48.76 -5.67
CA ASP A 86 -31.90 -48.09 -5.12
C ASP A 86 -32.14 -48.60 -3.69
N ASP A 87 -31.69 -47.83 -2.70
CA ASP A 87 -31.87 -48.10 -1.27
C ASP A 87 -32.57 -46.91 -0.57
N ASP A 88 -32.75 -46.98 0.76
CA ASP A 88 -33.40 -45.91 1.53
C ASP A 88 -32.69 -44.55 1.43
N ARG A 89 -31.40 -44.55 1.09
CA ARG A 89 -30.53 -43.37 1.10
C ARG A 89 -30.02 -42.98 -0.30
N HIS A 90 -29.89 -43.90 -1.24
CA HIS A 90 -29.22 -43.72 -2.52
C HIS A 90 -30.11 -44.16 -3.69
N GLU A 91 -29.99 -43.43 -4.79
CA GLU A 91 -30.57 -43.78 -6.09
C GLU A 91 -29.51 -43.49 -7.17
N VAL A 92 -28.61 -44.45 -7.39
CA VAL A 92 -27.39 -44.28 -8.19
C VAL A 92 -27.36 -45.30 -9.32
N VAL A 93 -27.09 -44.83 -10.54
CA VAL A 93 -26.94 -45.63 -11.75
C VAL A 93 -25.46 -45.82 -12.06
N PHE A 94 -25.07 -47.07 -12.27
CA PHE A 94 -23.74 -47.47 -12.72
C PHE A 94 -23.78 -47.64 -14.23
N ASP A 95 -22.93 -46.90 -14.97
CA ASP A 95 -22.84 -47.04 -16.43
C ASP A 95 -22.55 -48.50 -16.82
N GLY A 96 -21.63 -49.14 -16.09
CA GLY A 96 -21.50 -50.58 -16.12
C GLY A 96 -20.66 -51.17 -14.99
N LEU A 97 -20.65 -52.50 -14.91
CA LEU A 97 -19.90 -53.31 -13.99
C LEU A 97 -19.23 -54.45 -14.76
N ARG A 98 -17.94 -54.66 -14.54
CA ARG A 98 -17.18 -55.74 -15.18
C ARG A 98 -16.77 -56.77 -14.15
N LYS A 99 -17.04 -58.05 -14.43
CA LYS A 99 -16.61 -59.18 -13.60
C LYS A 99 -15.09 -59.35 -13.68
N THR A 100 -14.47 -59.60 -12.53
CA THR A 100 -13.03 -59.85 -12.39
C THR A 100 -12.79 -60.90 -11.31
N ASN A 101 -11.64 -61.59 -11.38
CA ASN A 101 -11.27 -62.57 -10.35
C ASN A 101 -10.94 -61.87 -9.02
N GLY A 102 -11.32 -62.49 -7.91
CA GLY A 102 -11.02 -62.02 -6.55
C GLY A 102 -12.16 -62.33 -5.58
N HIS A 103 -11.81 -62.63 -4.33
CA HIS A 103 -12.80 -63.02 -3.32
C HIS A 103 -13.70 -61.86 -2.90
N SER A 104 -15.01 -62.13 -2.88
CA SER A 104 -16.05 -61.22 -2.38
C SER A 104 -17.20 -62.02 -1.77
N THR A 105 -18.27 -61.37 -1.30
CA THR A 105 -19.49 -62.07 -0.84
C THR A 105 -20.25 -62.80 -1.97
N LEU A 106 -19.77 -62.66 -3.21
CA LEU A 106 -20.27 -63.33 -4.42
C LEU A 106 -19.55 -64.65 -4.72
N GLY A 107 -18.43 -64.96 -4.05
CA GLY A 107 -17.56 -66.12 -4.32
C GLY A 107 -16.17 -65.70 -4.79
N ASP A 108 -15.60 -66.43 -5.76
CA ASP A 108 -14.23 -66.22 -6.28
C ASP A 108 -14.10 -65.10 -7.32
N PHE A 109 -15.15 -64.28 -7.46
CA PHE A 109 -15.18 -63.13 -8.34
C PHE A 109 -15.74 -61.90 -7.63
N GLN A 110 -15.41 -60.74 -8.20
CA GLN A 110 -15.90 -59.43 -7.79
C GLN A 110 -16.14 -58.56 -9.02
N TYR A 111 -16.97 -57.53 -8.87
CA TYR A 111 -17.21 -56.53 -9.90
C TYR A 111 -16.35 -55.29 -9.70
N GLN A 112 -15.89 -54.73 -10.83
CA GLN A 112 -15.25 -53.43 -10.91
C GLN A 112 -16.19 -52.43 -11.60
N PRO A 113 -16.32 -51.19 -11.11
CA PRO A 113 -17.13 -50.19 -11.77
C PRO A 113 -16.51 -49.77 -13.10
N VAL A 114 -17.39 -49.53 -14.07
CA VAL A 114 -17.07 -48.97 -15.37
C VAL A 114 -17.82 -47.65 -15.51
N MET A 115 -17.16 -46.63 -16.04
CA MET A 115 -17.76 -45.35 -16.35
C MET A 115 -17.53 -44.99 -17.81
N PHE A 116 -18.52 -44.39 -18.46
CA PHE A 116 -18.33 -43.81 -19.79
C PHE A 116 -17.86 -42.35 -19.61
N CYS A 117 -17.22 -41.71 -20.58
CA CYS A 117 -16.86 -40.30 -20.49
C CYS A 117 -16.69 -39.72 -21.88
N ALA A 118 -17.38 -38.61 -22.15
CA ALA A 118 -17.31 -37.94 -23.45
C ALA A 118 -15.98 -37.22 -23.69
N ALA A 119 -15.29 -36.81 -22.62
CA ALA A 119 -14.01 -36.13 -22.72
C ALA A 119 -12.94 -37.06 -23.32
N GLY A 120 -11.97 -36.50 -24.04
CA GLY A 120 -10.84 -37.26 -24.61
C GLY A 120 -9.78 -37.75 -23.59
N ARG A 121 -9.97 -37.46 -22.29
CA ARG A 121 -9.12 -37.88 -21.18
C ARG A 121 -9.90 -37.96 -19.88
N VAL A 122 -9.47 -38.84 -18.96
CA VAL A 122 -10.08 -38.96 -17.61
C VAL A 122 -9.66 -37.78 -16.72
N ARG A 123 -10.62 -37.01 -16.24
CA ARG A 123 -10.43 -35.89 -15.30
C ARG A 123 -10.32 -36.39 -13.85
N ALA A 124 -9.90 -35.50 -12.95
CA ALA A 124 -9.90 -35.82 -11.52
C ALA A 124 -11.32 -36.09 -10.98
N SER A 125 -12.31 -35.30 -11.42
CA SER A 125 -13.73 -35.50 -11.07
C SER A 125 -14.25 -36.85 -11.56
N ASP A 126 -13.88 -37.26 -12.78
CA ASP A 126 -14.24 -38.57 -13.34
C ASP A 126 -13.71 -39.72 -12.48
N ARG A 127 -12.45 -39.62 -12.03
CA ARG A 127 -11.84 -40.63 -11.14
C ARG A 127 -12.56 -40.69 -9.80
N GLN A 128 -12.94 -39.54 -9.27
CA GLN A 128 -13.61 -39.46 -7.97
C GLN A 128 -15.05 -39.96 -8.05
N GLN A 129 -15.76 -39.70 -9.15
CA GLN A 129 -17.09 -40.26 -9.40
C GLN A 129 -17.05 -41.78 -9.58
N LEU A 130 -16.06 -42.30 -10.32
CA LEU A 130 -15.83 -43.75 -10.44
C LEU A 130 -15.45 -44.39 -9.09
N ALA A 131 -14.64 -43.71 -8.27
CA ALA A 131 -14.28 -44.18 -6.93
C ALA A 131 -15.48 -44.16 -5.97
N ALA A 132 -16.37 -43.17 -6.04
CA ALA A 132 -17.60 -43.14 -5.25
C ALA A 132 -18.50 -44.35 -5.57
N ARG A 133 -18.60 -44.70 -6.86
CA ARG A 133 -19.27 -45.93 -7.30
C ARG A 133 -18.57 -47.18 -6.78
N ALA A 134 -17.24 -47.23 -6.72
CA ALA A 134 -16.51 -48.34 -6.12
C ALA A 134 -16.82 -48.53 -4.63
N VAL A 135 -16.94 -47.43 -3.87
CA VAL A 135 -17.32 -47.45 -2.45
C VAL A 135 -18.75 -47.97 -2.29
N LEU A 136 -19.69 -47.50 -3.09
CA LEU A 136 -21.08 -47.98 -3.06
C LEU A 136 -21.18 -49.46 -3.45
N LEU A 137 -20.44 -49.88 -4.47
CA LEU A 137 -20.39 -51.29 -4.88
C LEU A 137 -19.80 -52.19 -3.79
N ALA A 138 -18.76 -51.72 -3.09
CA ALA A 138 -18.14 -52.44 -1.98
C ALA A 138 -19.12 -52.70 -0.83
N ARG A 139 -20.08 -51.79 -0.58
CA ARG A 139 -21.16 -52.00 0.41
C ARG A 139 -22.08 -53.17 0.03
N VAL A 140 -22.22 -53.48 -1.26
CA VAL A 140 -23.09 -54.57 -1.77
C VAL A 140 -22.34 -55.90 -1.86
N GLN A 141 -21.13 -55.91 -2.46
CA GLN A 141 -20.35 -57.14 -2.67
C GLN A 141 -19.37 -57.48 -1.52
N GLY A 142 -19.32 -56.64 -0.47
CA GLY A 142 -18.48 -56.84 0.71
C GLY A 142 -16.97 -56.77 0.47
N ALA A 143 -16.52 -56.32 -0.70
CA ALA A 143 -15.11 -56.20 -1.06
C ALA A 143 -14.86 -54.93 -1.89
N PHE A 144 -13.75 -54.23 -1.60
CA PHE A 144 -13.34 -53.04 -2.34
C PHE A 144 -12.69 -53.43 -3.67
N PRO A 145 -13.17 -52.88 -4.80
CA PRO A 145 -12.51 -53.07 -6.09
C PRO A 145 -11.09 -52.45 -6.07
N SER A 146 -10.08 -53.21 -6.51
CA SER A 146 -8.70 -52.72 -6.64
C SER A 146 -8.53 -51.65 -7.73
N GLY A 147 -9.51 -51.55 -8.63
CA GLY A 147 -9.59 -50.54 -9.69
C GLY A 147 -10.92 -50.54 -10.42
N GLY A 148 -11.01 -49.73 -11.47
CA GLY A 148 -12.16 -49.62 -12.37
C GLY A 148 -11.71 -49.30 -13.80
N ALA A 149 -12.66 -49.12 -14.70
CA ALA A 149 -12.37 -48.74 -16.09
C ALA A 149 -13.18 -47.52 -16.54
N VAL A 150 -12.59 -46.69 -17.40
CA VAL A 150 -13.27 -45.58 -18.05
C VAL A 150 -13.19 -45.76 -19.57
N TYR A 151 -14.31 -45.68 -20.27
CA TYR A 151 -14.35 -45.60 -21.74
C TYR A 151 -14.41 -44.13 -22.15
N ILE A 152 -13.41 -43.70 -22.92
CA ILE A 152 -13.10 -42.30 -23.18
C ILE A 152 -13.39 -41.94 -24.63
N GLY A 153 -14.03 -40.80 -24.85
CA GLY A 153 -14.25 -40.20 -26.17
C GLY A 153 -15.23 -40.97 -27.05
N ARG A 154 -15.39 -40.52 -28.30
CA ARG A 154 -16.32 -41.11 -29.27
C ARG A 154 -15.95 -42.54 -29.69
N ASP A 155 -14.66 -42.88 -29.67
CA ASP A 155 -14.14 -44.20 -30.06
C ASP A 155 -14.22 -45.23 -28.91
N GLY A 156 -14.67 -44.80 -27.72
CA GLY A 156 -14.80 -45.64 -26.54
C GLY A 156 -13.47 -46.28 -26.13
N LYS A 157 -12.36 -45.52 -26.11
CA LYS A 157 -11.05 -46.05 -25.71
C LYS A 157 -11.08 -46.43 -24.23
N LYS A 158 -10.84 -47.70 -23.92
CA LYS A 158 -10.82 -48.22 -22.55
C LYS A 158 -9.53 -47.85 -21.82
N THR A 159 -9.66 -47.27 -20.63
CA THR A 159 -8.55 -46.91 -19.75
C THR A 159 -8.78 -47.45 -18.34
N GLY A 160 -7.83 -48.20 -17.80
CA GLY A 160 -7.90 -48.71 -16.42
C GLY A 160 -7.49 -47.66 -15.39
N ILE A 161 -8.20 -47.62 -14.26
CA ILE A 161 -7.96 -46.71 -13.15
C ILE A 161 -7.70 -47.54 -11.88
N ARG A 162 -6.58 -47.26 -11.20
CA ARG A 162 -6.33 -47.76 -9.84
C ARG A 162 -6.75 -46.68 -8.84
N PHE A 163 -7.50 -47.05 -7.81
CA PHE A 163 -8.07 -46.05 -6.91
C PHE A 163 -7.08 -45.54 -5.84
N GLY A 164 -6.31 -46.43 -5.19
CA GLY A 164 -5.37 -46.02 -4.13
C GLY A 164 -6.04 -45.15 -3.07
N SER A 165 -5.41 -44.01 -2.71
CA SER A 165 -5.95 -43.03 -1.77
C SER A 165 -7.23 -42.31 -2.24
N THR A 166 -7.61 -42.43 -3.51
CA THR A 166 -8.84 -41.83 -4.05
C THR A 166 -10.10 -42.41 -3.39
N LEU A 167 -10.06 -43.66 -2.89
CA LEU A 167 -11.18 -44.27 -2.17
C LEU A 167 -11.55 -43.48 -0.92
N THR A 168 -10.55 -43.09 -0.11
CA THR A 168 -10.78 -42.29 1.11
C THR A 168 -11.44 -40.96 0.79
N THR A 169 -11.01 -40.30 -0.29
CA THR A 169 -11.63 -39.04 -0.75
C THR A 169 -13.08 -39.27 -1.19
N ALA A 170 -13.36 -40.38 -1.88
CA ALA A 170 -14.70 -40.73 -2.32
C ALA A 170 -15.64 -41.10 -1.16
N GLU A 171 -15.14 -41.81 -0.15
CA GLU A 171 -15.86 -42.07 1.10
C GLU A 171 -16.24 -40.78 1.83
N ASN A 172 -15.30 -39.83 1.92
CA ASN A 172 -15.57 -38.52 2.52
C ASN A 172 -16.61 -37.73 1.71
N LEU A 173 -16.58 -37.82 0.38
CA LEU A 173 -17.59 -37.21 -0.49
C LEU A 173 -18.99 -37.79 -0.23
N LEU A 174 -19.12 -39.11 -0.12
CA LEU A 174 -20.39 -39.76 0.19
C LEU A 174 -20.89 -39.40 1.60
N ARG A 175 -19.99 -39.37 2.60
CA ARG A 175 -20.33 -38.89 3.95
C ARG A 175 -20.83 -37.44 3.95
N ASP A 176 -20.24 -36.58 3.13
CA ASP A 176 -20.69 -35.20 2.98
C ASP A 176 -22.07 -35.10 2.30
N ALA A 177 -22.38 -35.98 1.35
CA ALA A 177 -23.71 -36.10 0.75
C ALA A 177 -24.75 -36.58 1.79
N GLU A 178 -24.42 -37.59 2.60
CA GLU A 178 -25.25 -38.07 3.71
C GLU A 178 -25.48 -36.98 4.77
N ARG A 179 -24.48 -36.13 5.04
CA ARG A 179 -24.65 -34.95 5.93
C ARG A 179 -25.58 -33.91 5.33
N LEU A 180 -25.47 -33.63 4.02
CA LEU A 180 -26.37 -32.69 3.33
C LEU A 180 -27.82 -33.19 3.30
N GLN A 181 -28.02 -34.50 3.17
CA GLN A 181 -29.35 -35.14 3.23
C GLN A 181 -30.07 -34.88 4.55
N ARG A 182 -29.31 -34.81 5.66
CA ARG A 182 -29.82 -34.55 7.01
C ARG A 182 -29.87 -33.06 7.37
N ALA A 183 -29.41 -32.16 6.51
CA ALA A 183 -29.34 -30.74 6.82
C ALA A 183 -30.75 -30.11 6.83
N GLU A 184 -31.07 -29.36 7.89
CA GLU A 184 -32.36 -28.65 8.05
C GLU A 184 -32.50 -27.46 7.08
N GLY A 185 -31.40 -26.91 6.58
CA GLY A 185 -31.41 -25.76 5.68
C GLY A 185 -30.25 -25.76 4.67
N PRO A 186 -30.28 -24.85 3.68
CA PRO A 186 -29.26 -24.76 2.65
C PRO A 186 -27.88 -24.38 3.23
N PRO A 187 -26.77 -24.90 2.66
CA PRO A 187 -25.44 -24.43 3.02
C PRO A 187 -25.26 -22.95 2.66
N LYS A 188 -24.31 -22.28 3.30
CA LYS A 188 -24.04 -20.86 3.04
C LYS A 188 -23.68 -20.62 1.58
N LEU A 189 -24.26 -19.58 1.00
CA LEU A 189 -24.02 -19.16 -0.37
C LEU A 189 -22.56 -18.73 -0.56
N LEU A 190 -21.90 -19.37 -1.52
CA LEU A 190 -20.54 -19.07 -1.94
C LEU A 190 -20.45 -19.22 -3.46
N LEU A 191 -20.31 -18.10 -4.17
CA LEU A 191 -20.04 -18.13 -5.60
C LEU A 191 -18.64 -18.71 -5.86
N ASN A 192 -18.51 -19.52 -6.91
CA ASN A 192 -17.27 -20.20 -7.27
C ASN A 192 -17.13 -20.34 -8.80
N ASP A 193 -16.03 -20.93 -9.27
CA ASP A 193 -15.75 -21.03 -10.72
C ASP A 193 -16.76 -21.90 -11.48
N HIS A 194 -17.49 -22.79 -10.81
CA HIS A 194 -18.56 -23.59 -11.43
C HIS A 194 -19.79 -22.76 -11.77
N CYS A 195 -19.96 -21.59 -11.16
CA CYS A 195 -21.11 -20.72 -11.41
C CYS A 195 -21.24 -20.30 -12.88
N HIS A 196 -20.16 -20.32 -13.67
CA HIS A 196 -20.22 -19.97 -15.09
C HIS A 196 -21.03 -20.94 -15.95
N ILE A 197 -21.13 -22.21 -15.56
CA ILE A 197 -21.90 -23.24 -16.30
C ILE A 197 -23.08 -23.79 -15.49
N CYS A 198 -23.23 -23.36 -14.24
CA CYS A 198 -24.27 -23.83 -13.34
C CYS A 198 -25.66 -23.35 -13.78
N GLU A 199 -26.64 -24.25 -13.74
CA GLU A 199 -28.06 -23.93 -13.96
C GLU A 199 -28.66 -22.95 -12.92
N PHE A 200 -28.09 -22.88 -11.72
CA PHE A 200 -28.56 -22.00 -10.63
C PHE A 200 -27.79 -20.67 -10.57
N ARG A 201 -26.98 -20.36 -11.58
CA ARG A 201 -26.05 -19.22 -11.56
C ARG A 201 -26.73 -17.88 -11.31
N ASP A 202 -27.85 -17.61 -11.98
CA ASP A 202 -28.54 -16.32 -11.90
C ASP A 202 -29.20 -16.16 -10.53
N ARG A 203 -29.93 -17.18 -10.07
CA ARG A 203 -30.49 -17.23 -8.71
C ARG A 203 -29.44 -17.01 -7.62
N CYS A 204 -28.30 -17.70 -7.71
CA CYS A 204 -27.22 -17.55 -6.73
C CYS A 204 -26.57 -16.17 -6.82
N ARG A 205 -26.41 -15.61 -8.02
CA ARG A 205 -25.84 -14.27 -8.23
C ARG A 205 -26.76 -13.20 -7.67
N ASP A 206 -28.06 -13.27 -7.94
CA ASP A 206 -29.06 -12.33 -7.43
C ASP A 206 -29.16 -12.38 -5.91
N GLN A 207 -29.13 -13.57 -5.32
CA GLN A 207 -29.04 -13.73 -3.87
C GLN A 207 -27.75 -13.11 -3.33
N ALA A 208 -26.60 -13.36 -3.95
CA ALA A 208 -25.32 -12.80 -3.52
C ALA A 208 -25.31 -11.27 -3.59
N ILE A 209 -25.91 -10.67 -4.62
CA ILE A 209 -26.09 -9.21 -4.74
C ILE A 209 -26.97 -8.67 -3.63
N ARG A 210 -28.14 -9.28 -3.38
CA ARG A 210 -29.06 -8.86 -2.31
C ARG A 210 -28.44 -8.95 -0.92
N GLU A 211 -27.65 -9.99 -0.67
CA GLU A 211 -26.96 -10.22 0.61
C GLU A 211 -25.65 -9.43 0.76
N ASP A 212 -25.27 -8.63 -0.26
CA ASP A 212 -23.99 -7.89 -0.29
C ASP A 212 -22.77 -8.82 -0.04
N ASN A 213 -22.83 -10.03 -0.61
CA ASN A 213 -21.97 -11.16 -0.25
C ASN A 213 -20.55 -10.98 -0.80
N LEU A 214 -19.54 -11.23 0.04
CA LEU A 214 -18.12 -11.10 -0.32
C LEU A 214 -17.68 -11.99 -1.50
N SER A 215 -18.38 -13.10 -1.77
CA SER A 215 -18.04 -14.00 -2.88
C SER A 215 -18.38 -13.46 -4.27
N LEU A 216 -19.07 -12.32 -4.35
CA LEU A 216 -19.23 -11.56 -5.61
C LEU A 216 -17.88 -11.15 -6.20
N LEU A 217 -16.89 -10.80 -5.36
CA LEU A 217 -15.57 -10.42 -5.85
C LEU A 217 -14.83 -11.66 -6.36
N ARG A 218 -14.64 -11.76 -7.69
CA ARG A 218 -13.93 -12.88 -8.31
C ARG A 218 -12.50 -12.98 -7.76
N GLY A 219 -12.12 -14.16 -7.29
CA GLY A 219 -10.85 -14.43 -6.60
C GLY A 219 -10.93 -14.40 -5.07
N VAL A 220 -12.08 -14.02 -4.49
CA VAL A 220 -12.33 -14.08 -3.05
C VAL A 220 -12.92 -15.46 -2.67
N GLY A 221 -12.04 -16.42 -2.41
CA GLY A 221 -12.44 -17.76 -1.97
C GLY A 221 -12.82 -17.85 -0.49
N GLU A 222 -13.35 -19.01 -0.08
CA GLU A 222 -13.86 -19.29 1.27
C GLU A 222 -12.85 -18.95 2.39
N LYS A 223 -11.56 -19.26 2.19
CA LYS A 223 -10.49 -18.93 3.15
C LYS A 223 -10.40 -17.41 3.42
N THR A 224 -10.50 -16.61 2.35
CA THR A 224 -10.45 -15.14 2.45
C THR A 224 -11.71 -14.59 3.12
N ILE A 225 -12.89 -15.16 2.84
CA ILE A 225 -14.15 -14.78 3.49
C ILE A 225 -14.09 -15.09 4.98
N LYS A 226 -13.64 -16.29 5.38
CA LYS A 226 -13.44 -16.66 6.80
C LYS A 226 -12.48 -15.69 7.48
N ARG A 227 -11.41 -15.25 6.81
CA ARG A 227 -10.45 -14.25 7.33
C ARG A 227 -11.10 -12.87 7.55
N TYR A 228 -12.00 -12.44 6.68
CA TYR A 228 -12.76 -11.19 6.88
C TYR A 228 -13.81 -11.33 7.98
N ALA A 229 -14.48 -12.49 8.06
CA ALA A 229 -15.46 -12.79 9.10
C ALA A 229 -14.85 -12.77 10.51
N ARG A 230 -13.61 -13.27 10.68
CA ARG A 230 -12.84 -13.14 11.95
C ARG A 230 -12.62 -11.68 12.38
N LYS A 231 -12.71 -10.73 11.46
CA LYS A 231 -12.61 -9.28 11.69
C LYS A 231 -13.96 -8.58 11.69
N CYS A 232 -15.05 -9.33 11.81
CA CYS A 232 -16.43 -8.84 11.75
C CYS A 232 -16.79 -8.10 10.43
N VAL A 233 -16.11 -8.45 9.33
CA VAL A 233 -16.41 -7.94 7.98
C VAL A 233 -17.12 -9.04 7.21
N LEU A 234 -18.42 -8.88 6.99
CA LEU A 234 -19.30 -9.89 6.40
C LEU A 234 -19.85 -9.48 5.02
N THR A 235 -19.83 -8.19 4.68
CA THR A 235 -20.41 -7.67 3.43
C THR A 235 -19.42 -6.83 2.61
N LEU A 236 -19.67 -6.61 1.31
CA LEU A 236 -18.81 -5.76 0.47
C LEU A 236 -18.84 -4.31 0.94
N THR A 237 -20.00 -3.81 1.36
CA THR A 237 -20.14 -2.45 1.92
C THR A 237 -19.25 -2.29 3.14
N GLN A 238 -19.28 -3.23 4.08
CA GLN A 238 -18.40 -3.23 5.25
C GLN A 238 -16.92 -3.30 4.82
N LEU A 239 -16.59 -4.17 3.86
CA LEU A 239 -15.23 -4.30 3.33
C LEU A 239 -14.72 -2.99 2.71
N ALA A 240 -15.56 -2.25 1.98
CA ALA A 240 -15.23 -0.94 1.42
C ALA A 240 -14.84 0.08 2.50
N HIS A 241 -15.54 0.07 3.64
CA HIS A 241 -15.22 0.96 4.77
C HIS A 241 -13.90 0.62 5.48
N THR A 242 -13.39 -0.61 5.32
CA THR A 242 -12.07 -0.99 5.83
C THR A 242 -10.93 -0.44 5.00
N PHE A 243 -11.19 0.01 3.77
CA PHE A 243 -10.15 0.62 2.97
C PHE A 243 -9.67 1.90 3.65
N ARG A 244 -8.36 1.95 3.84
CA ARG A 244 -7.65 3.13 4.34
C ARG A 244 -6.53 3.39 3.34
N PRO A 245 -6.46 4.59 2.74
CA PRO A 245 -5.33 4.99 1.91
C PRO A 245 -4.03 4.84 2.71
N ARG A 246 -3.34 3.70 2.57
CA ARG A 246 -2.05 3.46 3.22
C ARG A 246 -0.97 3.98 2.30
N ARG A 247 -0.06 4.78 2.86
CA ARG A 247 1.16 5.18 2.15
C ARG A 247 2.00 3.94 1.86
N ARG A 248 2.16 3.61 0.59
CA ARG A 248 3.28 2.76 0.17
C ARG A 248 4.56 3.56 0.37
N GLY A 249 5.46 3.03 1.19
CA GLY A 249 6.82 3.54 1.27
C GLY A 249 7.51 3.36 -0.09
N LYS A 250 8.48 4.23 -0.41
CA LYS A 250 9.26 4.20 -1.67
C LYS A 250 10.12 2.93 -1.89
N ARG A 251 9.96 1.87 -1.09
CA ARG A 251 10.62 0.57 -1.26
C ARG A 251 9.71 -0.53 -1.81
N ALA A 252 8.53 -0.19 -2.33
CA ALA A 252 7.67 -1.15 -3.02
C ALA A 252 7.92 -1.10 -4.55
N ASP A 253 9.17 -1.31 -4.97
CA ASP A 253 9.46 -1.78 -6.34
C ASP A 253 9.19 -3.28 -6.48
N ALA A 254 8.78 -3.95 -5.39
CA ALA A 254 8.13 -5.25 -5.49
C ALA A 254 6.85 -5.09 -6.32
N PRO A 255 6.68 -5.84 -7.43
CA PRO A 255 5.47 -5.77 -8.24
C PRO A 255 4.25 -5.97 -7.35
N LEU A 256 3.20 -5.18 -7.61
CA LEU A 256 1.89 -5.33 -7.01
C LEU A 256 1.35 -6.74 -7.30
N ARG A 257 1.74 -7.75 -6.53
CA ARG A 257 1.28 -9.13 -6.73
C ARG A 257 -0.07 -9.40 -6.08
N LEU A 258 -0.45 -8.61 -5.07
CA LEU A 258 -1.69 -8.82 -4.31
C LEU A 258 -2.67 -7.67 -4.54
N ARG A 259 -3.86 -8.00 -5.05
CA ARG A 259 -4.98 -7.07 -5.27
C ARG A 259 -5.62 -6.69 -3.93
N ASP A 260 -5.98 -5.42 -3.77
CA ASP A 260 -6.65 -4.94 -2.55
C ASP A 260 -8.18 -5.07 -2.68
N HIS A 261 -8.76 -6.08 -2.02
CA HIS A 261 -10.20 -6.32 -2.10
C HIS A 261 -11.03 -5.20 -1.47
N ALA A 262 -10.48 -4.45 -0.50
CA ALA A 262 -11.17 -3.32 0.11
C ALA A 262 -11.25 -2.12 -0.84
N LEU A 263 -10.19 -1.87 -1.62
CA LEU A 263 -10.22 -0.87 -2.70
C LEU A 263 -11.18 -1.28 -3.83
N HIS A 264 -11.25 -2.57 -4.15
CA HIS A 264 -12.20 -3.07 -5.14
C HIS A 264 -13.65 -2.92 -4.68
N ALA A 265 -13.94 -3.26 -3.42
CA ALA A 265 -15.24 -3.02 -2.81
C ALA A 265 -15.60 -1.52 -2.78
N LEU A 266 -14.61 -0.64 -2.53
CA LEU A 266 -14.80 0.81 -2.61
C LEU A 266 -15.15 1.27 -4.04
N ALA A 267 -14.50 0.73 -5.06
CA ALA A 267 -14.82 1.02 -6.47
C ALA A 267 -16.28 0.72 -6.80
N ILE A 268 -16.76 -0.46 -6.37
CA ILE A 268 -18.15 -0.89 -6.57
C ILE A 268 -19.12 0.03 -5.81
N ARG A 269 -18.85 0.34 -4.54
CA ARG A 269 -19.71 1.20 -3.73
C ARG A 269 -19.84 2.62 -4.31
N ASP A 270 -18.71 3.20 -4.73
CA ASP A 270 -18.65 4.59 -5.21
C ASP A 270 -18.89 4.71 -6.72
N GLN A 271 -19.15 3.59 -7.42
CA GLN A 271 -19.29 3.52 -8.89
C GLN A 271 -18.17 4.28 -9.63
N THR A 272 -16.94 4.10 -9.15
CA THR A 272 -15.76 4.86 -9.55
C THR A 272 -14.61 3.92 -9.87
N ILE A 273 -13.96 4.12 -11.02
CA ILE A 273 -12.72 3.44 -11.38
C ILE A 273 -11.58 4.06 -10.58
N TYR A 274 -11.00 3.29 -9.66
CA TYR A 274 -9.82 3.72 -8.91
C TYR A 274 -8.53 3.25 -9.57
N VAL A 275 -7.60 4.17 -9.77
CA VAL A 275 -6.27 3.90 -10.35
C VAL A 275 -5.19 4.00 -9.29
N LEU A 276 -4.50 2.89 -9.05
CA LEU A 276 -3.42 2.74 -8.08
C LEU A 276 -2.05 2.81 -8.79
N GLY A 277 -1.31 3.89 -8.54
CA GLY A 277 -0.01 4.15 -9.17
C GLY A 277 -0.14 4.86 -10.52
N ALA A 278 0.90 4.77 -11.34
CA ALA A 278 0.94 5.33 -12.70
C ALA A 278 1.35 4.22 -13.68
N PRO A 279 0.49 3.21 -13.90
CA PRO A 279 0.75 2.16 -14.88
C PRO A 279 0.92 2.78 -16.28
N LYS A 280 1.80 2.20 -17.09
CA LYS A 280 1.97 2.56 -18.49
C LYS A 280 1.83 1.32 -19.35
N LEU A 281 0.93 1.37 -20.33
CA LEU A 281 0.93 0.41 -21.42
C LEU A 281 2.08 0.77 -22.37
N PRO A 282 2.87 -0.20 -22.87
CA PRO A 282 3.87 0.07 -23.91
C PRO A 282 3.22 0.70 -25.14
N ALA A 283 3.69 1.85 -25.60
CA ALA A 283 3.13 2.53 -26.77
C ALA A 283 3.83 2.07 -28.07
N ALA A 284 3.09 2.07 -29.19
CA ALA A 284 3.62 1.86 -30.53
C ALA A 284 2.74 2.57 -31.57
N SER A 285 3.33 2.89 -32.73
CA SER A 285 2.61 3.43 -33.90
C SER A 285 1.59 2.42 -34.43
N VAL A 286 2.06 1.19 -34.68
CA VAL A 286 1.23 0.06 -35.09
C VAL A 286 0.82 -0.76 -33.87
N ARG A 287 -0.50 -0.87 -33.65
CA ARG A 287 -1.11 -1.58 -32.52
C ARG A 287 -2.02 -2.68 -33.03
N ILE A 288 -1.78 -3.91 -32.61
CA ILE A 288 -2.53 -5.10 -33.02
C ILE A 288 -3.28 -5.63 -31.80
N TYR A 289 -4.59 -5.73 -31.86
CA TYR A 289 -5.42 -6.32 -30.81
C TYR A 289 -5.79 -7.73 -31.24
N LEU A 290 -5.36 -8.71 -30.44
CA LEU A 290 -5.43 -10.13 -30.73
C LEU A 290 -6.39 -10.81 -29.77
N ASP A 291 -7.34 -11.55 -30.34
CA ASP A 291 -8.20 -12.49 -29.62
C ASP A 291 -8.21 -13.85 -30.33
N ILE A 292 -8.21 -14.93 -29.56
CA ILE A 292 -8.08 -16.29 -30.09
C ILE A 292 -9.16 -17.18 -29.51
N GLU A 293 -9.89 -17.84 -30.39
CA GLU A 293 -10.96 -18.77 -30.04
C GLU A 293 -10.52 -20.22 -30.31
N GLY A 294 -10.81 -21.09 -29.35
CA GLY A 294 -10.41 -22.49 -29.42
C GLY A 294 -11.17 -23.38 -28.46
N VAL A 295 -10.86 -24.67 -28.51
CA VAL A 295 -11.39 -25.71 -27.62
C VAL A 295 -10.24 -26.20 -26.74
N PRO A 296 -10.04 -25.63 -25.53
CA PRO A 296 -8.85 -25.89 -24.72
C PRO A 296 -8.68 -27.35 -24.32
N GLU A 297 -9.80 -28.05 -24.07
CA GLU A 297 -9.78 -29.48 -23.71
C GLU A 297 -9.21 -30.35 -24.83
N GLU A 298 -9.43 -29.92 -26.06
CA GLU A 298 -8.99 -30.56 -27.28
C GLU A 298 -7.61 -30.05 -27.74
N GLY A 299 -7.14 -28.94 -27.17
CA GLY A 299 -5.90 -28.28 -27.57
C GLY A 299 -5.93 -27.77 -29.01
N PHE A 300 -7.10 -27.41 -29.53
CA PHE A 300 -7.31 -26.96 -30.90
C PHE A 300 -7.79 -25.50 -30.94
N THR A 301 -7.20 -24.69 -31.81
CA THR A 301 -7.59 -23.31 -32.08
C THR A 301 -8.19 -23.20 -33.47
N TYR A 302 -9.41 -22.66 -33.57
CA TYR A 302 -10.15 -22.59 -34.83
C TYR A 302 -10.26 -21.18 -35.41
N LEU A 303 -10.00 -20.13 -34.62
CA LEU A 303 -10.13 -18.75 -35.08
C LEU A 303 -9.12 -17.82 -34.40
N ILE A 304 -8.44 -17.00 -35.21
CA ILE A 304 -7.56 -15.91 -34.78
C ILE A 304 -8.13 -14.60 -35.31
N GLY A 305 -8.49 -13.70 -34.40
CA GLY A 305 -8.97 -12.35 -34.69
C GLY A 305 -7.88 -11.31 -34.53
N LEU A 306 -7.84 -10.34 -35.45
CA LEU A 306 -6.90 -9.23 -35.42
C LEU A 306 -7.62 -7.94 -35.77
N VAL A 307 -7.46 -6.92 -34.91
CA VAL A 307 -7.73 -5.53 -35.26
C VAL A 307 -6.41 -4.78 -35.24
N ILE A 308 -5.98 -4.29 -36.41
CA ILE A 308 -4.70 -3.60 -36.59
C ILE A 308 -4.97 -2.11 -36.76
N CYS A 309 -4.35 -1.28 -35.94
CA CYS A 309 -4.41 0.16 -36.04
C CYS A 309 -3.02 0.71 -36.39
N ASP A 310 -2.91 1.34 -37.56
CA ASP A 310 -1.72 2.05 -38.03
C ASP A 310 -2.11 3.51 -38.31
N GLY A 311 -1.76 4.40 -37.38
CA GLY A 311 -2.29 5.78 -37.40
C GLY A 311 -3.83 5.78 -37.32
N GLU A 312 -4.47 6.35 -38.34
CA GLU A 312 -5.94 6.38 -38.49
C GLU A 312 -6.50 5.15 -39.24
N ARG A 313 -5.65 4.37 -39.91
CA ARG A 313 -6.07 3.19 -40.67
C ARG A 313 -6.37 2.03 -39.72
N VAL A 314 -7.55 1.42 -39.89
CA VAL A 314 -7.97 0.23 -39.13
C VAL A 314 -8.23 -0.93 -40.07
N GLU A 315 -7.45 -2.00 -39.92
CA GLU A 315 -7.63 -3.26 -40.64
C GLU A 315 -8.17 -4.35 -39.71
N ARG A 316 -9.04 -5.21 -40.25
CA ARG A 316 -9.63 -6.34 -39.52
C ARG A 316 -9.35 -7.63 -40.25
N HIS A 317 -8.88 -8.64 -39.54
CA HIS A 317 -8.66 -9.98 -40.08
C HIS A 317 -9.27 -11.04 -39.17
N SER A 318 -9.89 -12.04 -39.79
CA SER A 318 -10.42 -13.23 -39.13
C SER A 318 -9.86 -14.45 -39.84
N LEU A 319 -8.96 -15.17 -39.18
CA LEU A 319 -8.30 -16.35 -39.74
C LEU A 319 -8.97 -17.60 -39.19
N TRP A 320 -9.78 -18.24 -40.02
CA TRP A 320 -10.61 -19.39 -39.65
C TRP A 320 -10.00 -20.72 -40.10
N SER A 321 -10.10 -21.74 -39.26
CA SER A 321 -9.78 -23.13 -39.58
C SER A 321 -11.00 -24.03 -39.44
N ASP A 322 -11.26 -24.84 -40.47
CA ASP A 322 -12.34 -25.83 -40.44
C ASP A 322 -11.96 -27.04 -39.57
N ASP A 323 -10.68 -27.41 -39.52
CA ASP A 323 -10.20 -28.57 -38.78
C ASP A 323 -8.82 -28.34 -38.12
N ARG A 324 -8.28 -29.38 -37.48
CA ARG A 324 -6.95 -29.35 -36.85
C ARG A 324 -5.80 -29.20 -37.84
N LYS A 325 -5.97 -29.62 -39.10
CA LYS A 325 -4.91 -29.54 -40.11
C LYS A 325 -4.68 -28.08 -40.53
N GLY A 326 -5.75 -27.30 -40.63
CA GLY A 326 -5.69 -25.88 -40.96
C GLY A 326 -5.16 -24.97 -39.83
N GLU A 327 -5.00 -25.47 -38.59
CA GLU A 327 -4.50 -24.68 -37.46
C GLU A 327 -3.09 -24.11 -37.73
N ALA A 328 -2.21 -24.91 -38.33
CA ALA A 328 -0.86 -24.48 -38.69
C ALA A 328 -0.87 -23.41 -39.80
N GLU A 329 -1.84 -23.49 -40.71
CA GLU A 329 -2.00 -22.56 -41.83
C GLU A 329 -2.46 -21.18 -41.34
N ILE A 330 -3.51 -21.13 -40.50
CA ILE A 330 -3.99 -19.86 -39.94
C ILE A 330 -2.92 -19.19 -39.08
N PHE A 331 -2.10 -19.98 -38.36
CA PHE A 331 -0.97 -19.45 -37.60
C PHE A 331 0.15 -18.91 -38.50
N ALA A 332 0.48 -19.59 -39.60
CA ALA A 332 1.45 -19.10 -40.57
C ALA A 332 0.97 -17.79 -41.22
N ARG A 333 -0.32 -17.71 -41.58
CA ARG A 333 -0.94 -16.48 -42.10
C ARG A 333 -0.89 -15.35 -41.09
N PHE A 334 -1.16 -15.62 -39.81
CA PHE A 334 -1.01 -14.65 -38.72
C PHE A 334 0.42 -14.08 -38.67
N LEU A 335 1.45 -14.93 -38.70
CA LEU A 335 2.85 -14.48 -38.72
C LEU A 335 3.17 -13.62 -39.95
N THR A 336 2.65 -13.99 -41.12
CA THR A 336 2.82 -13.21 -42.36
C THR A 336 2.17 -11.84 -42.27
N ILE A 337 0.98 -11.74 -41.68
CA ILE A 337 0.27 -10.45 -41.50
C ILE A 337 1.05 -9.55 -40.54
N VAL A 338 1.44 -10.07 -39.37
CA VAL A 338 2.22 -9.30 -38.38
C VAL A 338 3.56 -8.84 -38.96
N GLY A 339 4.21 -9.68 -39.77
CA GLY A 339 5.51 -9.38 -40.38
C GLY A 339 5.49 -8.27 -41.44
N ARG A 340 4.32 -7.75 -41.84
CA ARG A 340 4.21 -6.63 -42.80
C ARG A 340 4.47 -5.26 -42.16
N TYR A 341 4.32 -5.16 -40.84
CA TYR A 341 4.39 -3.90 -40.13
C TYR A 341 5.75 -3.74 -39.44
N ASP A 342 6.27 -2.51 -39.45
CA ASP A 342 7.51 -2.20 -38.74
C ASP A 342 7.24 -1.91 -37.26
N ALA A 343 8.02 -2.56 -36.39
CA ALA A 343 7.95 -2.47 -34.92
C ALA A 343 6.53 -2.49 -34.28
N PRO A 344 5.62 -3.44 -34.63
CA PRO A 344 4.27 -3.47 -34.08
C PRO A 344 4.25 -3.90 -32.60
N ARG A 345 3.19 -3.54 -31.88
CA ARG A 345 2.86 -4.12 -30.57
C ARG A 345 1.55 -4.87 -30.62
N ILE A 346 1.55 -6.08 -30.04
CA ILE A 346 0.37 -6.94 -29.97
C ILE A 346 -0.18 -6.93 -28.54
N TYR A 347 -1.47 -6.67 -28.39
CA TYR A 347 -2.19 -6.71 -27.11
C TYR A 347 -3.08 -7.94 -27.07
N CYS A 348 -3.10 -8.64 -25.95
CA CYS A 348 -4.03 -9.74 -25.67
C CYS A 348 -4.64 -9.59 -24.27
N TYR A 349 -5.81 -10.21 -24.06
CA TYR A 349 -6.52 -10.13 -22.78
C TYR A 349 -6.35 -11.42 -21.96
N GLY A 350 -5.23 -11.52 -21.24
CA GLY A 350 -4.92 -12.68 -20.41
C GLY A 350 -3.78 -13.53 -20.97
N ASN A 351 -3.66 -14.75 -20.44
CA ASN A 351 -2.54 -15.65 -20.74
C ASN A 351 -2.85 -16.68 -21.85
N TYR A 352 -4.10 -16.76 -22.31
CA TYR A 352 -4.52 -17.81 -23.24
C TYR A 352 -3.78 -17.71 -24.58
N GLU A 353 -3.74 -16.51 -25.16
CA GLU A 353 -3.09 -16.23 -26.45
C GLU A 353 -1.58 -16.49 -26.36
N SER A 354 -0.95 -16.06 -25.26
CA SER A 354 0.47 -16.32 -25.01
C SER A 354 0.77 -17.83 -24.90
N SER A 355 -0.13 -18.59 -24.27
CA SER A 355 0.00 -20.04 -24.12
C SER A 355 -0.18 -20.76 -25.45
N PHE A 356 -1.10 -20.27 -26.29
CA PHE A 356 -1.31 -20.74 -27.65
C PHE A 356 -0.06 -20.50 -28.52
N ILE A 357 0.48 -19.28 -28.55
CA ILE A 357 1.68 -18.96 -29.34
C ILE A 357 2.87 -19.80 -28.86
N ALA A 358 3.02 -19.99 -27.54
CA ALA A 358 4.06 -20.86 -26.98
C ALA A 358 3.86 -22.35 -27.34
N ARG A 359 2.60 -22.84 -27.47
CA ARG A 359 2.30 -24.18 -28.00
C ARG A 359 2.75 -24.30 -29.46
N MET A 360 2.37 -23.35 -30.31
CA MET A 360 2.76 -23.34 -31.72
C MET A 360 4.29 -23.26 -31.88
N ARG A 361 4.97 -22.48 -31.03
CA ARG A 361 6.43 -22.40 -30.98
C ARG A 361 7.10 -23.75 -30.72
N ARG A 362 6.53 -24.58 -29.83
CA ARG A 362 7.07 -25.92 -29.54
C ARG A 362 6.98 -26.87 -30.74
N GLN A 363 5.99 -26.67 -31.60
CA GLN A 363 5.72 -27.50 -32.78
C GLN A 363 6.43 -26.98 -34.05
N ALA A 364 6.85 -25.70 -34.06
CA ALA A 364 7.45 -25.06 -35.23
C ALA A 364 8.94 -25.40 -35.43
N ARG A 365 9.32 -25.63 -36.69
CA ARG A 365 10.73 -25.77 -37.11
C ARG A 365 11.49 -24.43 -37.09
N ARG A 366 10.85 -23.35 -37.54
CA ARG A 366 11.41 -21.98 -37.55
C ARG A 366 10.86 -21.17 -36.37
N LYS A 367 11.70 -20.88 -35.38
CA LYS A 367 11.28 -20.25 -34.11
C LYS A 367 11.46 -18.73 -34.08
N ARG A 368 12.33 -18.17 -34.94
CA ARG A 368 12.73 -16.75 -34.89
C ARG A 368 11.56 -15.77 -35.03
N SER A 369 10.66 -15.97 -35.99
CA SER A 369 9.49 -15.10 -36.17
C SER A 369 8.48 -15.22 -35.03
N ILE A 370 8.32 -16.42 -34.46
CA ILE A 370 7.43 -16.67 -33.31
C ILE A 370 7.99 -16.04 -32.04
N ASP A 371 9.31 -16.14 -31.84
CA ASP A 371 10.01 -15.50 -30.73
C ASP A 371 9.90 -13.98 -30.80
N ALA A 372 9.97 -13.40 -32.00
CA ALA A 372 9.72 -11.97 -32.22
C ALA A 372 8.29 -11.57 -31.82
N VAL A 373 7.28 -12.36 -32.21
CA VAL A 373 5.87 -12.13 -31.82
C VAL A 373 5.68 -12.22 -30.30
N LEU A 374 6.26 -13.22 -29.64
CA LEU A 374 6.20 -13.36 -28.18
C LEU A 374 6.86 -12.18 -27.46
N ALA A 375 7.95 -11.63 -28.00
CA ALA A 375 8.64 -10.48 -27.41
C ALA A 375 7.85 -9.16 -27.53
N ILE A 376 6.96 -9.05 -28.51
CA ILE A 376 6.12 -7.86 -28.71
C ILE A 376 4.72 -7.96 -28.07
N LEU A 377 4.32 -9.15 -27.61
CA LEU A 377 3.03 -9.42 -26.98
C LEU A 377 2.91 -8.78 -25.59
N THR A 378 1.80 -8.11 -25.33
CA THR A 378 1.48 -7.44 -24.06
C THR A 378 0.16 -7.97 -23.50
N ASN A 379 0.21 -8.64 -22.34
CA ASN A 379 -0.99 -9.06 -21.64
C ASN A 379 -1.57 -7.88 -20.83
N VAL A 380 -2.67 -7.31 -21.32
CA VAL A 380 -3.34 -6.13 -20.74
C VAL A 380 -3.87 -6.41 -19.33
N LEU A 381 -4.32 -7.64 -19.05
CA LEU A 381 -4.85 -8.01 -17.74
C LEU A 381 -3.78 -7.93 -16.63
N THR A 382 -2.50 -8.14 -16.95
CA THR A 382 -1.41 -7.98 -15.97
C THR A 382 -1.20 -6.53 -15.54
N VAL A 383 -1.64 -5.56 -16.34
CA VAL A 383 -1.63 -4.14 -16.01
C VAL A 383 -2.90 -3.77 -15.25
N ILE A 384 -4.06 -4.24 -15.70
CA ILE A 384 -5.35 -3.99 -15.04
C ILE A 384 -5.35 -4.53 -13.61
N TYR A 385 -5.04 -5.82 -13.44
CA TYR A 385 -5.24 -6.52 -12.17
C TYR A 385 -4.62 -5.83 -10.93
N PRO A 386 -3.36 -5.35 -10.97
CA PRO A 386 -2.74 -4.64 -9.85
C PRO A 386 -3.08 -3.15 -9.73
N HIS A 387 -3.43 -2.49 -10.84
CA HIS A 387 -3.47 -1.02 -10.90
C HIS A 387 -4.86 -0.43 -11.06
N PHE A 388 -5.80 -1.14 -11.70
CA PHE A 388 -7.12 -0.61 -12.02
C PHE A 388 -8.19 -1.39 -11.26
N TYR A 389 -9.02 -0.65 -10.54
CA TYR A 389 -10.12 -1.15 -9.75
C TYR A 389 -11.41 -0.63 -10.38
N PHE A 390 -11.94 -1.38 -11.33
CA PHE A 390 -13.22 -1.09 -11.96
C PHE A 390 -14.38 -1.36 -10.97
N PRO A 391 -15.51 -0.66 -11.09
CA PRO A 391 -16.72 -0.92 -10.30
C PRO A 391 -17.47 -2.18 -10.78
N THR A 392 -16.74 -3.28 -10.97
CA THR A 392 -17.24 -4.56 -11.48
C THR A 392 -16.84 -5.70 -10.56
N TYR A 393 -17.59 -6.80 -10.58
CA TYR A 393 -17.32 -7.95 -9.69
C TYR A 393 -16.11 -8.79 -10.14
N SER A 394 -15.74 -8.73 -11.43
CA SER A 394 -14.53 -9.35 -11.97
C SER A 394 -13.79 -8.42 -12.95
N ASN A 395 -12.62 -8.87 -13.39
CA ASN A 395 -11.83 -8.21 -14.45
C ASN A 395 -11.89 -8.98 -15.77
N GLY A 396 -12.98 -9.71 -16.04
CA GLY A 396 -13.20 -10.27 -17.37
C GLY A 396 -13.32 -9.15 -18.40
N LEU A 397 -12.87 -9.39 -19.64
CA LEU A 397 -12.90 -8.39 -20.72
C LEU A 397 -14.29 -7.78 -20.87
N LYS A 398 -15.32 -8.62 -20.90
CA LYS A 398 -16.72 -8.21 -21.04
C LYS A 398 -17.22 -7.29 -19.93
N GLU A 399 -16.91 -7.61 -18.68
CA GLU A 399 -17.33 -6.78 -17.55
C GLU A 399 -16.60 -5.43 -17.55
N VAL A 400 -15.28 -5.43 -17.79
CA VAL A 400 -14.45 -4.21 -17.84
C VAL A 400 -14.82 -3.32 -19.02
N ALA A 401 -14.92 -3.89 -20.22
CA ALA A 401 -15.29 -3.16 -21.42
C ALA A 401 -16.77 -2.72 -21.38
N GLY A 402 -17.67 -3.53 -20.82
CA GLY A 402 -19.07 -3.16 -20.59
C GLY A 402 -19.21 -1.97 -19.63
N CYS A 403 -18.38 -1.92 -18.58
CA CYS A 403 -18.23 -0.77 -17.69
C CYS A 403 -17.74 0.50 -18.43
N LEU A 404 -16.99 0.33 -19.52
CA LEU A 404 -16.58 1.40 -20.45
C LEU A 404 -17.59 1.64 -21.60
N GLY A 405 -18.80 1.10 -21.51
CA GLY A 405 -19.88 1.32 -22.48
C GLY A 405 -19.82 0.43 -23.73
N CYS A 406 -18.96 -0.59 -23.76
CA CYS A 406 -18.96 -1.56 -24.86
C CYS A 406 -20.19 -2.47 -24.78
N ARG A 407 -20.74 -2.81 -25.95
CA ARG A 407 -21.81 -3.79 -26.10
C ARG A 407 -21.37 -4.80 -27.15
N TRP A 408 -21.68 -6.06 -26.89
CA TRP A 408 -21.51 -7.13 -27.87
C TRP A 408 -22.75 -7.20 -28.74
N THR A 409 -22.56 -7.63 -29.98
CA THR A 409 -23.65 -7.84 -30.93
C THR A 409 -24.64 -8.87 -30.39
N GLU A 410 -24.12 -9.89 -29.70
CA GLU A 410 -24.88 -10.96 -29.08
C GLU A 410 -24.93 -10.79 -27.55
N PRO A 411 -26.11 -10.57 -26.94
CA PRO A 411 -26.24 -10.26 -25.51
C PRO A 411 -25.72 -11.35 -24.57
N ASP A 412 -25.94 -12.62 -24.94
CA ASP A 412 -25.59 -13.79 -24.12
C ASP A 412 -24.26 -14.44 -24.53
N ALA A 413 -23.47 -13.78 -25.38
CA ALA A 413 -22.20 -14.31 -25.82
C ALA A 413 -21.26 -14.57 -24.65
N SER A 414 -20.48 -15.65 -24.70
CA SER A 414 -19.36 -15.92 -23.79
C SER A 414 -18.36 -16.88 -24.45
N GLY A 415 -17.12 -16.94 -23.96
CA GLY A 415 -16.14 -17.91 -24.46
C GLY A 415 -16.53 -19.37 -24.21
N ILE A 416 -17.54 -19.64 -23.36
CA ILE A 416 -18.12 -20.98 -23.20
C ILE A 416 -19.18 -21.24 -24.28
N GLU A 417 -20.00 -20.24 -24.60
CA GLU A 417 -20.98 -20.33 -25.68
C GLU A 417 -20.30 -20.38 -27.06
N SER A 418 -19.13 -19.79 -27.25
CA SER A 418 -18.35 -19.93 -28.50
C SER A 418 -18.02 -21.40 -28.80
N VAL A 419 -17.70 -22.19 -27.79
CA VAL A 419 -17.50 -23.65 -27.94
C VAL A 419 -18.79 -24.36 -28.37
N VAL A 420 -19.95 -23.94 -27.84
CA VAL A 420 -21.25 -24.49 -28.25
C VAL A 420 -21.53 -24.18 -29.71
N TRP A 421 -21.34 -22.93 -30.13
CA TRP A 421 -21.54 -22.52 -31.52
C TRP A 421 -20.58 -23.25 -32.46
N ARG A 422 -19.33 -23.44 -32.05
CA ARG A 422 -18.36 -24.25 -32.80
C ARG A 422 -18.82 -25.69 -32.97
N LYS A 423 -19.32 -26.34 -31.91
CA LYS A 423 -19.82 -27.72 -32.00
C LYS A 423 -21.08 -27.85 -32.83
N LYS A 424 -21.95 -26.85 -32.82
CA LYS A 424 -23.11 -26.80 -33.73
C LYS A 424 -22.68 -26.65 -35.18
N TRP A 425 -21.74 -25.76 -35.47
CA TRP A 425 -21.14 -25.62 -36.80
C TRP A 425 -20.51 -26.93 -37.29
N GLU A 426 -19.73 -27.63 -36.45
CA GLU A 426 -19.13 -28.93 -36.80
C GLU A 426 -20.17 -30.02 -37.11
N LYS A 427 -21.37 -29.92 -36.53
CA LYS A 427 -22.46 -30.89 -36.73
C LYS A 427 -23.32 -30.54 -37.95
N THR A 428 -23.59 -29.27 -38.21
CA THR A 428 -24.56 -28.84 -39.23
C THR A 428 -23.92 -28.31 -40.51
N GLY A 429 -22.67 -27.83 -40.46
CA GLY A 429 -22.03 -27.12 -41.57
C GLY A 429 -22.62 -25.73 -41.86
N ASP A 430 -23.55 -25.24 -41.03
CA ASP A 430 -24.29 -24.01 -41.27
C ASP A 430 -23.41 -22.76 -41.14
N ALA A 431 -23.27 -22.00 -42.23
CA ALA A 431 -22.46 -20.80 -42.31
C ALA A 431 -22.83 -19.72 -41.27
N TRP A 432 -24.08 -19.69 -40.80
CA TRP A 432 -24.53 -18.73 -39.80
C TRP A 432 -23.72 -18.83 -38.49
N TRP A 433 -23.43 -20.04 -38.01
CA TRP A 433 -22.61 -20.23 -36.81
C TRP A 433 -21.17 -19.73 -36.98
N LYS A 434 -20.61 -19.87 -38.19
CA LYS A 434 -19.27 -19.38 -38.52
C LYS A 434 -19.24 -17.85 -38.52
N THR A 435 -20.21 -17.21 -39.16
CA THR A 435 -20.36 -15.74 -39.15
C THR A 435 -20.51 -15.23 -37.72
N LYS A 436 -21.38 -15.85 -36.92
CA LYS A 436 -21.60 -15.50 -35.52
C LYS A 436 -20.33 -15.60 -34.66
N LEU A 437 -19.51 -16.63 -34.86
CA LEU A 437 -18.21 -16.77 -34.18
C LEU A 437 -17.19 -15.71 -34.61
N ILE A 438 -17.15 -15.38 -35.90
CA ILE A 438 -16.26 -14.35 -36.44
C ILE A 438 -16.62 -12.97 -35.88
N GLU A 439 -17.91 -12.62 -35.86
CA GLU A 439 -18.40 -11.38 -35.27
C GLU A 439 -18.08 -11.30 -33.77
N TYR A 440 -18.33 -12.39 -33.03
CA TYR A 440 -18.04 -12.45 -31.60
C TYR A 440 -16.55 -12.20 -31.28
N ASN A 441 -15.65 -12.85 -32.02
CA ASN A 441 -14.21 -12.71 -31.85
C ASN A 441 -13.71 -11.30 -32.26
N LEU A 442 -14.33 -10.68 -33.27
CA LEU A 442 -14.04 -9.29 -33.65
C LEU A 442 -14.54 -8.30 -32.58
N ASP A 443 -15.71 -8.54 -31.97
CA ASP A 443 -16.22 -7.76 -30.84
C ASP A 443 -15.25 -7.82 -29.65
N ASP A 444 -14.67 -8.99 -29.35
CA ASP A 444 -13.65 -9.13 -28.30
C ASP A 444 -12.35 -8.36 -28.64
N CYS A 445 -11.90 -8.39 -29.92
CA CYS A 445 -10.76 -7.57 -30.36
C CYS A 445 -11.04 -6.05 -30.22
N GLU A 446 -12.24 -5.60 -30.56
CA GLU A 446 -12.64 -4.20 -30.49
C GLU A 446 -12.85 -3.73 -29.03
N ALA A 447 -13.38 -4.59 -28.18
CA ALA A 447 -13.45 -4.37 -26.74
C ALA A 447 -12.04 -4.22 -26.15
N LEU A 448 -11.11 -5.10 -26.54
CA LEU A 448 -9.70 -5.01 -26.13
C LEU A 448 -9.06 -3.71 -26.60
N ARG A 449 -9.36 -3.25 -27.82
CA ARG A 449 -8.92 -1.95 -28.33
C ARG A 449 -9.41 -0.79 -27.46
N LYS A 450 -10.70 -0.76 -27.12
CA LYS A 450 -11.31 0.30 -26.28
C LYS A 450 -10.74 0.30 -24.86
N VAL A 451 -10.59 -0.88 -24.25
CA VAL A 451 -9.95 -1.01 -22.93
C VAL A 451 -8.51 -0.51 -22.99
N SER A 452 -7.73 -0.93 -23.99
CA SER A 452 -6.32 -0.52 -24.13
C SER A 452 -6.17 0.98 -24.38
N ALA A 453 -7.10 1.58 -25.14
CA ALA A 453 -7.16 3.02 -25.35
C ALA A 453 -7.38 3.77 -24.03
N PHE A 454 -8.40 3.35 -23.25
CA PHE A 454 -8.67 3.92 -21.91
C PHE A 454 -7.45 3.84 -20.98
N LEU A 455 -6.75 2.71 -20.96
CA LEU A 455 -5.55 2.52 -20.12
C LEU A 455 -4.36 3.38 -20.58
N SER A 456 -4.36 3.85 -21.82
CA SER A 456 -3.29 4.65 -22.42
C SER A 456 -3.54 6.16 -22.30
N GLU A 457 -4.77 6.59 -21.98
CA GLU A 457 -5.10 8.00 -21.80
C GLU A 457 -4.40 8.61 -20.57
N PRO A 458 -3.90 9.85 -20.66
CA PRO A 458 -3.32 10.54 -19.50
C PRO A 458 -4.39 10.68 -18.40
N LEU A 459 -4.07 10.19 -17.20
CA LEU A 459 -4.92 10.33 -16.00
C LEU A 459 -4.95 11.79 -15.54
N THR A 460 -5.57 12.68 -16.30
CA THR A 460 -5.80 14.08 -15.92
C THR A 460 -6.91 14.10 -14.87
N GLY A 461 -6.52 14.43 -13.64
CA GLY A 461 -7.44 14.47 -12.53
C GLY A 461 -8.58 15.46 -12.77
N GLY A 462 -9.82 14.96 -12.79
CA GLY A 462 -11.01 15.77 -12.58
C GLY A 462 -11.80 16.18 -13.82
N THR A 463 -11.85 15.39 -14.89
CA THR A 463 -12.94 15.51 -15.86
C THR A 463 -14.19 14.86 -15.29
N GLU A 464 -15.13 15.68 -14.82
CA GLU A 464 -16.53 15.25 -14.73
C GLU A 464 -16.96 14.79 -16.13
N SER A 465 -17.28 13.51 -16.28
CA SER A 465 -17.85 13.00 -17.53
C SER A 465 -19.14 13.77 -17.81
N LYS A 466 -19.19 14.49 -18.93
CA LYS A 466 -20.37 15.22 -19.41
C LYS A 466 -21.49 14.29 -19.90
N SER A 467 -21.28 12.96 -19.88
CA SER A 467 -22.33 11.97 -20.08
C SER A 467 -22.45 11.11 -18.81
N GLY A 468 -23.65 11.06 -18.24
CA GLY A 468 -23.96 10.23 -17.06
C GLY A 468 -23.92 8.71 -17.29
N ILE A 469 -23.23 8.25 -18.34
CA ILE A 469 -23.20 6.86 -18.79
C ILE A 469 -21.89 6.15 -18.39
N LEU A 470 -20.79 6.89 -18.18
CA LEU A 470 -19.48 6.32 -17.84
C LEU A 470 -19.10 6.56 -16.36
N PRO A 471 -18.49 5.58 -15.68
CA PRO A 471 -18.08 5.72 -14.30
C PRO A 471 -16.94 6.74 -14.13
N ARG A 472 -16.92 7.39 -12.97
CA ARG A 472 -15.89 8.39 -12.64
C ARG A 472 -14.52 7.73 -12.54
N VAL A 473 -13.46 8.43 -12.92
CA VAL A 473 -12.07 7.94 -12.77
C VAL A 473 -11.36 8.77 -11.71
N ALA A 474 -10.79 8.10 -10.71
CA ALA A 474 -10.05 8.75 -9.64
C ALA A 474 -8.74 8.01 -9.34
N THR A 475 -7.65 8.75 -9.15
CA THR A 475 -6.40 8.15 -8.67
C THR A 475 -6.48 7.94 -7.16
N VAL A 476 -5.94 6.84 -6.64
CA VAL A 476 -5.91 6.59 -5.18
C VAL A 476 -5.15 7.70 -4.44
N ALA A 477 -4.21 8.38 -5.12
CA ALA A 477 -3.54 9.58 -4.61
C ALA A 477 -4.48 10.78 -4.37
N GLN A 478 -5.61 10.86 -5.08
CA GLN A 478 -6.65 11.88 -4.86
C GLN A 478 -7.55 11.54 -3.66
N LEU A 479 -7.85 10.26 -3.40
CA LEU A 479 -8.49 9.83 -2.14
C LEU A 479 -7.63 10.17 -0.93
N ASP A 480 -6.30 10.09 -1.07
CA ASP A 480 -5.30 10.54 -0.10
C ASP A 480 -5.43 12.04 0.22
N ASN A 481 -5.88 12.86 -0.74
CA ASN A 481 -6.16 14.29 -0.55
C ASN A 481 -7.56 14.50 0.07
N LEU A 482 -8.59 13.74 -0.30
CA LEU A 482 -9.93 13.82 0.30
C LEU A 482 -9.96 13.37 1.77
N ALA A 483 -9.26 12.29 2.13
CA ALA A 483 -9.13 11.83 3.52
C ALA A 483 -8.36 12.81 4.42
N ARG A 484 -7.53 13.67 3.83
CA ARG A 484 -6.82 14.78 4.50
C ARG A 484 -7.65 16.05 4.60
N THR A 485 -8.75 16.09 3.87
CA THR A 485 -9.60 17.25 3.72
C THR A 485 -11.04 16.82 4.01
N VAL A 486 -11.31 16.36 5.24
CA VAL A 486 -12.58 16.73 5.87
C VAL A 486 -12.51 18.24 6.15
N THR A 487 -12.44 19.02 5.09
CA THR A 487 -12.92 20.38 5.13
C THR A 487 -14.42 20.24 5.22
N TRP A 488 -15.00 20.77 6.28
CA TRP A 488 -16.41 21.12 6.40
C TRP A 488 -16.84 22.17 5.34
N SER A 489 -16.30 22.11 4.11
CA SER A 489 -16.45 23.11 3.05
C SER A 489 -16.94 22.54 1.73
N GLN A 490 -16.98 21.22 1.54
CA GLN A 490 -17.68 20.60 0.41
C GLN A 490 -19.01 20.05 0.90
N PHE A 491 -20.04 20.86 0.74
CA PHE A 491 -21.42 20.40 0.91
C PHE A 491 -21.91 19.93 -0.46
N THR A 492 -22.46 18.73 -0.52
CA THR A 492 -23.16 18.20 -1.69
C THR A 492 -24.44 18.96 -1.98
N HIS A 493 -25.04 19.58 -0.95
CA HIS A 493 -26.23 20.42 -1.06
C HIS A 493 -25.85 21.88 -1.30
N ALA A 494 -26.38 22.48 -2.38
CA ALA A 494 -26.10 23.87 -2.75
C ALA A 494 -26.50 24.85 -1.63
N ASP A 495 -27.62 24.59 -0.95
CA ASP A 495 -28.06 25.43 0.17
C ASP A 495 -27.13 25.38 1.38
N PHE A 496 -26.58 24.21 1.71
CA PHE A 496 -25.61 24.12 2.81
C PHE A 496 -24.28 24.79 2.45
N ALA A 497 -23.86 24.70 1.19
CA ALA A 497 -22.73 25.49 0.70
C ALA A 497 -23.00 27.00 0.77
N PHE A 498 -24.23 27.42 0.43
CA PHE A 498 -24.68 28.81 0.51
C PHE A 498 -24.73 29.34 1.95
N ILE A 499 -25.24 28.54 2.89
CA ILE A 499 -25.30 28.85 4.33
C ILE A 499 -23.89 28.93 4.92
N ASN A 500 -23.04 27.94 4.64
CA ASN A 500 -21.68 27.89 5.20
C ASN A 500 -20.81 29.07 4.74
N LYS A 501 -20.96 29.52 3.47
CA LYS A 501 -20.29 30.74 2.96
C LYS A 501 -20.64 32.01 3.76
N ARG A 502 -21.76 32.01 4.48
CA ARG A 502 -22.26 33.14 5.27
C ARG A 502 -22.15 32.95 6.78
N ALA A 503 -21.78 31.76 7.22
CA ALA A 503 -21.53 31.43 8.62
C ALA A 503 -20.15 31.88 9.11
N TYR A 504 -19.22 32.22 8.20
CA TYR A 504 -17.87 32.66 8.56
C TYR A 504 -17.87 33.98 9.34
N PHE A 505 -17.03 34.05 10.40
CA PHE A 505 -16.94 35.20 11.30
C PHE A 505 -16.79 36.54 10.57
N ASP A 506 -15.93 36.61 9.55
CA ASP A 506 -15.71 37.84 8.79
C ASP A 506 -16.93 38.24 7.92
N TYR A 507 -17.65 37.27 7.35
CA TYR A 507 -18.88 37.54 6.60
C TYR A 507 -19.97 38.06 7.54
N GLN A 508 -20.19 37.37 8.67
CA GLN A 508 -21.16 37.80 9.67
C GLN A 508 -20.81 39.18 10.23
N LYS A 509 -19.54 39.46 10.51
CA LYS A 509 -19.09 40.78 10.98
C LYS A 509 -19.31 41.90 9.97
N ARG A 510 -19.09 41.65 8.68
CA ARG A 510 -19.20 42.66 7.61
C ARG A 510 -20.65 42.88 7.15
N HIS A 511 -21.49 41.85 7.19
CA HIS A 511 -22.82 41.91 6.58
C HIS A 511 -23.96 41.74 7.58
N VAL A 512 -23.80 40.93 8.63
CA VAL A 512 -24.89 40.59 9.57
C VAL A 512 -24.83 41.47 10.84
N PHE A 513 -23.70 41.50 11.54
CA PHE A 513 -23.51 42.27 12.78
C PHE A 513 -23.47 43.79 12.58
N ILE A 514 -23.12 44.26 11.38
CA ILE A 514 -23.20 45.69 11.01
C ILE A 514 -24.65 46.17 10.87
N ARG A 515 -25.57 45.27 10.50
CA ARG A 515 -27.00 45.60 10.31
C ARG A 515 -27.78 45.60 11.62
N THR A 516 -27.31 44.90 12.64
CA THR A 516 -28.01 44.69 13.93
C THR A 516 -27.53 45.58 15.08
N LYS A 517 -26.34 46.20 15.00
CA LYS A 517 -25.86 47.14 16.04
C LYS A 517 -25.37 48.46 15.42
N PRO A 518 -26.10 49.59 15.57
CA PRO A 518 -25.78 50.88 14.93
C PRO A 518 -24.38 51.42 15.27
N VAL A 519 -23.86 51.07 16.46
CA VAL A 519 -22.58 51.55 17.01
C VAL A 519 -21.35 51.14 16.18
N ARG A 520 -21.46 50.17 15.26
CA ARG A 520 -20.33 49.71 14.43
C ARG A 520 -20.22 50.40 13.06
N ARG A 521 -21.20 51.21 12.62
CA ARG A 521 -21.14 51.94 11.35
C ARG A 521 -20.02 53.00 11.33
N THR A 522 -19.70 53.62 12.46
CA THR A 522 -18.69 54.70 12.56
C THR A 522 -17.24 54.24 12.71
N ARG A 523 -16.98 52.93 12.93
CA ARG A 523 -15.60 52.40 13.09
C ARG A 523 -15.07 51.65 11.86
N GLY A 524 -15.88 51.47 10.82
CA GLY A 524 -15.55 50.64 9.65
C GLY A 524 -14.67 51.28 8.56
N GLY A 525 -14.50 52.61 8.55
CA GLY A 525 -13.87 53.34 7.43
C GLY A 525 -12.53 53.99 7.72
N LYS A 526 -11.97 53.83 8.92
CA LYS A 526 -10.61 54.27 9.24
C LYS A 526 -9.87 53.13 9.91
N THR A 527 -9.54 52.09 9.15
CA THR A 527 -8.18 51.56 9.24
C THR A 527 -7.28 52.73 8.88
N GLN A 528 -6.97 53.57 9.88
CA GLN A 528 -5.70 54.28 9.89
C GLN A 528 -4.71 53.20 9.47
N ARG A 529 -4.13 53.36 8.28
CA ARG A 529 -2.75 52.95 8.06
C ARG A 529 -1.96 53.68 9.14
N ARG A 530 -2.03 53.21 10.40
CA ARG A 530 -1.14 53.62 11.48
C ARG A 530 0.23 53.54 10.81
N LYS A 531 1.00 54.61 10.80
CA LYS A 531 2.35 54.59 10.24
C LYS A 531 3.16 53.67 11.17
N TRP A 532 3.08 52.36 10.99
CA TRP A 532 3.57 51.34 11.92
C TRP A 532 5.09 51.17 11.77
N GLN A 533 5.91 51.82 12.60
CA GLN A 533 7.37 51.65 12.50
C GLN A 533 8.06 51.53 13.87
N ASN A 534 8.91 50.49 14.03
CA ASN A 534 9.75 50.32 15.24
C ASN A 534 10.69 51.52 15.50
N ARG A 535 10.85 52.43 14.53
CA ARG A 535 11.62 53.67 14.65
C ARG A 535 11.00 54.68 15.62
N ASP A 536 9.72 54.53 15.94
CA ASP A 536 8.98 55.47 16.80
C ASP A 536 9.02 55.04 18.28
N LEU A 537 9.54 53.85 18.59
CA LEU A 537 9.63 53.35 19.97
C LEU A 537 10.58 54.21 20.83
N ARG A 538 10.29 54.46 22.10
CA ARG A 538 11.23 55.21 22.95
C ARG A 538 12.50 54.38 23.22
N ALA A 539 13.68 54.96 23.01
CA ALA A 539 14.95 54.32 23.34
C ALA A 539 15.14 54.28 24.86
N THR A 540 15.37 53.10 25.42
CA THR A 540 15.70 52.88 26.83
C THR A 540 17.16 53.27 27.11
N HIS A 541 18.06 53.02 26.16
CA HIS A 541 19.46 53.39 26.23
C HIS A 541 19.93 53.98 24.91
N ARG A 542 20.91 54.90 24.98
CA ARG A 542 21.60 55.46 23.82
C ARG A 542 23.08 55.15 23.94
N MET A 543 23.70 54.70 22.86
CA MET A 543 25.10 54.34 22.80
C MET A 543 25.75 54.90 21.53
N GLU A 544 27.00 55.33 21.65
CA GLU A 544 27.82 55.72 20.52
C GLU A 544 28.90 54.66 20.26
N ILE A 545 29.07 54.29 18.99
CA ILE A 545 30.06 53.33 18.54
C ILE A 545 31.22 54.10 17.93
N THR A 546 32.37 54.03 18.59
CA THR A 546 33.65 54.63 18.19
C THR A 546 34.62 53.56 17.70
N ALA A 547 35.66 53.99 16.98
CA ALA A 547 36.80 53.15 16.60
C ALA A 547 38.08 53.74 17.21
N THR A 548 39.05 52.86 17.52
CA THR A 548 40.36 53.25 18.05
C THR A 548 41.51 52.95 17.09
N ARG A 549 41.24 52.22 15.99
CA ARG A 549 42.21 51.86 14.95
C ARG A 549 41.54 51.80 13.59
N CYS A 550 42.30 52.09 12.54
CA CYS A 550 41.88 51.91 11.15
C CYS A 550 41.68 50.42 10.81
N PRO A 551 40.58 50.00 10.17
CA PRO A 551 40.35 48.60 9.82
C PRO A 551 41.30 48.11 8.71
N PHE A 552 41.82 49.02 7.87
CA PHE A 552 42.66 48.73 6.72
C PHE A 552 44.15 48.62 7.09
N CYS A 553 44.75 49.68 7.62
CA CYS A 553 46.19 49.74 7.92
C CYS A 553 46.52 49.57 9.42
N LYS A 554 45.52 49.32 10.28
CA LYS A 554 45.67 49.16 11.75
C LYS A 554 46.25 50.35 12.52
N SER A 555 46.57 51.45 11.85
CA SER A 555 47.05 52.70 12.46
C SER A 555 46.06 53.26 13.50
N LYS A 556 46.62 53.88 14.55
CA LYS A 556 45.86 54.63 15.57
C LYS A 556 45.59 56.09 15.14
N HIS A 557 46.23 56.56 14.05
CA HIS A 557 46.08 57.90 13.53
C HIS A 557 44.78 58.01 12.73
N ILE A 558 43.68 58.23 13.45
CA ILE A 558 42.34 58.40 12.90
C ILE A 558 41.70 59.69 13.45
N THR A 559 41.05 60.45 12.59
CA THR A 559 40.33 61.69 12.94
C THR A 559 38.85 61.53 12.65
N SER A 560 37.99 62.02 13.55
CA SER A 560 36.54 61.96 13.35
C SER A 560 36.09 62.95 12.27
N ILE A 561 35.20 62.51 11.38
CA ILE A 561 34.65 63.33 10.30
C ILE A 561 33.32 63.94 10.74
N ASP A 562 33.19 65.26 10.63
CA ASP A 562 31.93 65.99 10.86
C ASP A 562 30.81 65.42 9.98
N PRO A 563 29.62 65.10 10.54
CA PRO A 563 28.44 64.68 9.78
C PRO A 563 28.17 65.42 8.47
N LYS A 564 28.38 66.74 8.42
CA LYS A 564 28.15 67.61 7.26
C LYS A 564 29.21 67.43 6.17
N GLN A 565 30.42 66.99 6.53
CA GLN A 565 31.57 66.84 5.63
C GLN A 565 31.81 65.38 5.19
N ARG A 566 30.89 64.45 5.51
CA ARG A 566 31.09 63.03 5.20
C ARG A 566 30.95 62.73 3.70
N PRO A 567 31.84 61.89 3.13
CA PRO A 567 31.72 61.45 1.74
C PRO A 567 30.36 60.80 1.44
N LYS A 568 29.85 60.99 0.21
CA LYS A 568 28.63 60.32 -0.28
C LYS A 568 28.83 58.79 -0.21
N GLY A 569 28.13 58.14 0.73
CA GLY A 569 28.24 56.70 1.00
C GLY A 569 28.56 56.34 2.45
N LEU A 570 29.17 57.27 3.21
CA LEU A 570 29.63 57.07 4.60
C LEU A 570 28.64 57.59 5.66
N GLN A 571 27.39 57.83 5.27
CA GLN A 571 26.36 58.38 6.14
C GLN A 571 25.90 57.36 7.20
N THR A 572 26.14 57.65 8.48
CA THR A 572 25.68 56.83 9.60
C THR A 572 24.26 57.20 10.01
N ARG A 573 23.34 56.24 9.97
CA ARG A 573 21.95 56.40 10.44
C ARG A 573 21.85 56.00 11.92
N ARG A 574 20.81 56.44 12.62
CA ARG A 574 20.47 55.90 13.94
C ARG A 574 19.99 54.45 13.75
N LYS A 575 20.69 53.47 14.34
CA LYS A 575 20.27 52.07 14.36
C LYS A 575 19.62 51.75 15.70
N ARG A 576 18.65 50.83 15.73
CA ARG A 576 18.02 50.38 16.97
C ARG A 576 18.08 48.88 17.11
N ALA A 577 18.45 48.44 18.30
CA ALA A 577 18.40 47.05 18.70
C ALA A 577 17.29 46.81 19.73
N PHE A 578 16.66 45.64 19.65
CA PHE A 578 15.56 45.23 20.52
C PHE A 578 15.98 44.02 21.34
N ASP A 579 15.76 44.09 22.66
CA ASP A 579 16.04 43.01 23.60
C ASP A 579 14.96 42.89 24.68
N LEU A 580 15.01 41.80 25.47
CA LEU A 580 14.17 41.61 26.65
C LEU A 580 15.02 41.46 27.92
N VAL A 581 14.54 42.08 29.00
CA VAL A 581 15.03 41.85 30.36
C VAL A 581 14.03 40.94 31.06
N ILE A 582 14.44 39.69 31.28
CA ILE A 582 13.60 38.64 31.88
C ILE A 582 14.04 38.45 33.33
N THR A 583 13.09 38.63 34.24
CA THR A 583 13.23 38.42 35.69
C THR A 583 12.09 37.54 36.18
N PRO A 584 12.17 36.94 37.38
CA PRO A 584 11.07 36.13 37.92
C PRO A 584 9.71 36.86 37.98
N GLY A 585 9.70 38.18 38.23
CA GLY A 585 8.46 38.96 38.36
C GLY A 585 8.06 39.77 37.13
N ALA A 586 8.91 39.89 36.09
CA ALA A 586 8.59 40.71 34.92
C ALA A 586 9.44 40.37 33.69
N ILE A 587 8.84 40.60 32.51
CA ILE A 587 9.53 40.61 31.22
C ILE A 587 9.41 42.02 30.63
N ARG A 588 10.52 42.77 30.60
CA ARG A 588 10.53 44.17 30.16
C ARG A 588 11.21 44.32 28.81
N ARG A 589 10.62 45.12 27.93
CA ARG A 589 11.25 45.52 26.66
C ARG A 589 12.44 46.44 26.91
N LYS A 590 13.54 46.19 26.20
CA LYS A 590 14.72 47.07 26.13
C LYS A 590 14.97 47.51 24.68
N VAL A 591 14.98 48.82 24.44
CA VAL A 591 15.30 49.43 23.13
C VAL A 591 16.61 50.20 23.24
N ILE A 592 17.60 49.85 22.43
CA ILE A 592 18.93 50.47 22.46
C ILE A 592 19.15 51.21 21.14
N GLU A 593 19.32 52.53 21.19
CA GLU A 593 19.67 53.35 20.03
C GLU A 593 21.19 53.47 19.91
N PHE A 594 21.71 53.18 18.72
CA PHE A 594 23.12 53.24 18.39
C PHE A 594 23.38 54.33 17.35
N ARG A 595 24.40 55.15 17.62
CA ARG A 595 25.00 56.12 16.70
C ARG A 595 26.45 55.73 16.43
N ALA A 596 27.00 56.12 15.29
CA ALA A 596 28.40 55.86 14.98
C ALA A 596 29.11 57.11 14.49
N VAL A 597 30.38 57.20 14.86
CA VAL A 597 31.30 58.23 14.38
C VAL A 597 31.99 57.68 13.13
N ALA A 598 32.06 58.50 12.07
CA ALA A 598 32.85 58.19 10.89
C ALA A 598 34.27 58.73 11.07
N TYR A 599 35.27 58.01 10.56
CA TYR A 599 36.69 58.36 10.74
C TYR A 599 37.41 58.46 9.40
N HIS A 600 38.40 59.34 9.32
CA HIS A 600 39.42 59.40 8.28
C HIS A 600 40.75 58.90 8.87
N CYS A 601 41.46 58.01 8.19
CA CYS A 601 42.78 57.57 8.63
C CYS A 601 43.86 58.40 7.93
N THR A 602 44.72 59.09 8.68
CA THR A 602 45.78 59.92 8.10
C THR A 602 46.96 59.12 7.55
N ASN A 603 47.06 57.82 7.84
CA ASN A 603 48.15 56.97 7.34
C ASN A 603 47.84 56.28 6.00
N CYS A 604 46.57 55.95 5.75
CA CYS A 604 46.17 55.29 4.50
C CYS A 604 45.06 56.03 3.75
N GLU A 605 44.74 57.25 4.21
CA GLU A 605 43.77 58.21 3.62
C GLU A 605 42.34 57.70 3.44
N ARG A 606 42.00 56.54 4.03
CA ARG A 606 40.69 55.91 3.87
C ARG A 606 39.72 56.39 4.94
N CYS A 607 38.52 56.73 4.50
CA CYS A 607 37.39 57.00 5.37
C CYS A 607 36.61 55.71 5.68
N PHE A 608 36.19 55.51 6.93
CA PHE A 608 35.46 54.32 7.35
C PHE A 608 34.46 54.57 8.48
N THR A 609 33.50 53.65 8.63
CA THR A 609 32.69 53.54 9.85
C THR A 609 33.14 52.33 10.67
N PRO A 610 33.02 52.35 12.01
CA PRO A 610 33.43 51.23 12.84
C PRO A 610 32.73 49.94 12.39
N GLU A 611 33.52 48.87 12.19
CA GLU A 611 33.00 47.54 11.78
C GLU A 611 31.88 47.05 12.72
N ARG A 612 31.97 47.38 14.01
CA ARG A 612 30.97 47.07 15.04
C ARG A 612 29.61 47.74 14.75
N TYR A 613 29.60 48.95 14.20
CA TYR A 613 28.36 49.63 13.83
C TYR A 613 27.75 48.99 12.58
N GLU A 614 28.56 48.58 11.60
CA GLU A 614 28.07 47.92 10.39
C GLU A 614 27.40 46.57 10.72
N ARG A 615 28.07 45.77 11.56
CA ARG A 615 27.62 44.43 11.99
C ARG A 615 26.64 44.43 13.15
N LEU A 616 26.17 45.58 13.63
CA LEU A 616 25.27 45.66 14.78
C LEU A 616 24.01 44.80 14.57
N ALA A 617 23.73 43.92 15.54
CA ALA A 617 22.54 43.07 15.50
C ALA A 617 21.27 43.87 15.81
N ARG A 618 20.19 43.61 15.08
CA ARG A 618 18.89 44.28 15.30
C ARG A 618 18.14 43.68 16.50
N HIS A 619 18.35 42.40 16.77
CA HIS A 619 17.67 41.67 17.84
C HIS A 619 18.72 40.96 18.68
N PHE A 620 18.68 41.17 19.98
CA PHE A 620 19.66 40.63 20.90
C PHE A 620 19.23 39.26 21.45
N HIS A 621 20.18 38.57 22.06
CA HIS A 621 20.09 37.16 22.41
C HIS A 621 18.93 36.83 23.36
N ASN A 622 18.58 37.68 24.32
CA ASN A 622 17.50 37.35 25.25
C ASN A 622 16.14 37.38 24.54
N PHE A 623 15.92 38.36 23.65
CA PHE A 623 14.72 38.40 22.83
C PHE A 623 14.61 37.20 21.88
N MET A 624 15.71 36.80 21.24
CA MET A 624 15.75 35.58 20.41
C MET A 624 15.52 34.32 21.26
N SER A 625 16.07 34.24 22.47
CA SER A 625 15.88 33.11 23.39
C SER A 625 14.43 32.97 23.83
N TRP A 626 13.75 34.09 24.11
CA TRP A 626 12.31 34.09 24.40
C TRP A 626 11.48 33.61 23.21
N PHE A 627 11.83 34.04 21.98
CA PHE A 627 11.23 33.51 20.76
C PHE A 627 11.40 31.98 20.68
N ALA A 628 12.61 31.47 20.86
CA ALA A 628 12.85 30.02 20.77
C ALA A 628 12.12 29.24 21.85
N TYR A 629 12.05 29.77 23.09
CA TYR A 629 11.25 29.16 24.15
C TYR A 629 9.77 29.07 23.77
N GLN A 630 9.17 30.17 23.32
CA GLN A 630 7.76 30.20 22.93
C GLN A 630 7.47 29.33 21.69
N HIS A 631 8.39 29.30 20.73
CA HIS A 631 8.22 28.53 19.50
C HIS A 631 8.45 27.02 19.70
N ILE A 632 9.46 26.63 20.48
CA ILE A 632 9.86 25.22 20.65
C ILE A 632 9.11 24.56 21.81
N THR A 633 9.01 25.23 22.97
CA THR A 633 8.36 24.68 24.16
C THR A 633 6.84 24.75 24.06
N HIS A 634 6.30 25.91 23.64
CA HIS A 634 4.85 26.16 23.59
C HIS A 634 4.25 26.00 22.19
N ARG A 635 5.05 25.63 21.20
CA ARG A 635 4.60 25.33 19.82
C ARG A 635 3.87 26.49 19.13
N LEU A 636 4.08 27.72 19.56
CA LEU A 636 3.41 28.88 18.97
C LEU A 636 3.92 29.14 17.54
N GLY A 637 2.99 29.26 16.60
CA GLY A 637 3.30 29.60 15.21
C GLY A 637 3.87 31.01 15.06
N VAL A 638 4.72 31.22 14.05
CA VAL A 638 5.41 32.50 13.82
C VAL A 638 4.46 33.70 13.62
N LYS A 639 3.25 33.47 13.09
CA LYS A 639 2.22 34.51 12.96
C LYS A 639 1.70 34.96 14.33
N SER A 640 1.34 34.00 15.18
CA SER A 640 0.88 34.25 16.55
C SER A 640 1.99 34.90 17.39
N LEU A 641 3.24 34.49 17.21
CA LEU A 641 4.39 35.14 17.86
C LEU A 641 4.59 36.58 17.41
N GLY A 642 4.37 36.88 16.13
CA GLY A 642 4.39 38.24 15.61
C GLY A 642 3.32 39.13 16.27
N ALA A 643 2.10 38.61 16.41
CA ALA A 643 1.01 39.30 17.13
C ALA A 643 1.35 39.49 18.61
N LEU A 644 1.78 38.42 19.29
CA LEU A 644 2.15 38.43 20.71
C LEU A 644 3.28 39.42 21.01
N PHE A 645 4.31 39.50 20.18
CA PHE A 645 5.41 40.45 20.36
C PHE A 645 4.96 41.90 20.14
N TYR A 646 4.00 42.11 19.25
CA TYR A 646 3.42 43.42 19.05
C TYR A 646 2.50 43.82 20.21
N GLU A 647 1.62 42.93 20.66
CA GLU A 647 0.65 43.22 21.73
C GLU A 647 1.34 43.43 23.08
N ILE A 648 2.28 42.56 23.46
CA ILE A 648 2.91 42.61 24.78
C ILE A 648 4.07 43.62 24.81
N PHE A 649 4.87 43.69 23.74
CA PHE A 649 6.09 44.50 23.74
C PHE A 649 6.03 45.70 22.79
N GLY A 650 5.00 45.84 21.94
CA GLY A 650 4.97 46.88 20.90
C GLY A 650 6.07 46.72 19.85
N ILE A 651 6.72 45.55 19.75
CA ILE A 651 7.79 45.29 18.78
C ILE A 651 7.20 44.56 17.59
N ARG A 652 7.28 45.15 16.40
CA ARG A 652 6.93 44.44 15.17
C ARG A 652 8.13 43.63 14.68
N VAL A 653 7.91 42.33 14.49
CA VAL A 653 8.89 41.41 13.93
C VAL A 653 8.30 40.78 12.67
N ASN A 654 9.01 40.90 11.56
CA ASN A 654 8.59 40.30 10.29
C ASN A 654 8.96 38.82 10.23
N TRP A 655 8.29 38.06 9.37
CA TRP A 655 8.46 36.60 9.31
C TRP A 655 9.90 36.16 8.99
N TRP A 656 10.63 36.90 8.14
CA TRP A 656 12.04 36.62 7.82
C TRP A 656 12.99 36.91 8.99
N GLU A 657 12.60 37.76 9.94
CA GLU A 657 13.39 38.04 11.14
C GLU A 657 13.32 36.84 12.09
N PHE A 658 12.18 36.16 12.20
CA PHE A 658 12.08 34.89 12.94
C PHE A 658 12.99 33.80 12.36
N LEU A 659 13.11 33.70 11.04
CA LEU A 659 14.08 32.81 10.41
C LEU A 659 15.52 33.17 10.81
N THR A 660 15.82 34.47 10.86
CA THR A 660 17.13 34.98 11.31
C THR A 660 17.39 34.60 12.77
N PHE A 661 16.39 34.71 13.65
CA PHE A 661 16.54 34.36 15.08
C PHE A 661 16.92 32.89 15.23
N ARG A 662 16.17 32.01 14.56
CA ARG A 662 16.42 30.58 14.59
C ARG A 662 17.82 30.26 14.07
N HIS A 663 18.20 30.81 12.92
CA HIS A 663 19.52 30.57 12.33
C HIS A 663 20.66 30.99 13.27
N LEU A 664 20.57 32.17 13.89
CA LEU A 664 21.59 32.67 14.82
C LEU A 664 21.69 31.83 16.10
N LEU A 665 20.56 31.37 16.64
CA LEU A 665 20.53 30.48 17.80
C LEU A 665 21.12 29.10 17.46
N VAL A 666 20.71 28.51 16.33
CA VAL A 666 21.24 27.23 15.86
C VAL A 666 22.75 27.31 15.64
N ARG A 667 23.23 28.38 15.00
CA ARG A 667 24.67 28.61 14.82
C ARG A 667 25.41 28.66 16.15
N ARG A 668 24.85 29.33 17.16
CA ARG A 668 25.45 29.43 18.50
C ARG A 668 25.46 28.08 19.23
N TYR A 669 24.33 27.38 19.26
CA TYR A 669 24.18 26.14 20.02
C TYR A 669 24.50 24.87 19.21
N ARG A 670 25.06 25.00 18.00
CA ARG A 670 25.56 23.86 17.22
C ARG A 670 26.63 23.08 17.99
N LYS A 671 27.47 23.77 18.76
CA LYS A 671 28.47 23.14 19.64
C LYS A 671 27.79 22.23 20.67
N THR A 672 26.75 22.73 21.35
CA THR A 672 25.95 21.94 22.30
C THR A 672 25.37 20.70 21.65
N PHE A 673 24.74 20.83 20.47
CA PHE A 673 24.22 19.70 19.72
C PHE A 673 25.28 18.64 19.40
N ASN A 674 26.48 19.06 18.95
CA ASN A 674 27.57 18.13 18.64
C ASN A 674 28.12 17.44 19.89
N MET A 675 28.20 18.14 21.02
CA MET A 675 28.60 17.55 22.30
C MET A 675 27.61 16.48 22.74
N LEU A 676 26.31 16.77 22.67
CA LEU A 676 25.25 15.80 22.98
C LEU A 676 25.28 14.59 22.04
N LEU A 677 25.61 14.79 20.75
CA LEU A 677 25.71 13.68 19.79
C LEU A 677 26.89 12.78 20.13
N THR A 678 28.03 13.39 20.48
CA THR A 678 29.23 12.65 20.92
C THR A 678 28.93 11.87 22.19
N GLN A 679 28.23 12.48 23.16
CA GLN A 679 27.80 11.81 24.39
C GLN A 679 26.90 10.59 24.11
N LEU A 680 25.95 10.70 23.16
CA LEU A 680 25.10 9.57 22.78
C LEU A 680 25.86 8.42 22.11
N ILE A 681 26.82 8.74 21.23
CA ILE A 681 27.62 7.73 20.49
C ILE A 681 28.75 7.13 21.35
N THR A 682 29.09 7.74 22.47
CA THR A 682 30.07 7.19 23.44
C THR A 682 29.42 6.59 24.68
N GLY A 683 28.10 6.74 24.81
CA GLY A 683 27.34 6.24 25.96
C GLY A 683 27.14 4.71 25.94
N PRO A 684 26.76 4.13 27.09
CA PRO A 684 26.57 2.69 27.22
C PRO A 684 25.28 2.17 26.56
N VAL A 685 24.26 3.03 26.44
CA VAL A 685 22.92 2.66 25.92
C VAL A 685 22.42 3.73 24.96
N LEU A 686 21.89 3.30 23.82
CA LEU A 686 21.37 4.19 22.80
C LEU A 686 20.01 3.69 22.26
N HIS A 687 18.97 4.45 22.54
CA HIS A 687 17.64 4.25 21.96
C HIS A 687 17.56 4.90 20.59
N ILE A 688 17.09 4.17 19.59
CA ILE A 688 16.94 4.67 18.22
C ILE A 688 15.53 4.37 17.72
N ASP A 689 14.90 5.37 17.11
CA ASP A 689 13.62 5.24 16.43
C ASP A 689 13.51 6.30 15.33
N GLU A 690 12.57 6.15 14.41
CA GLU A 690 12.39 7.06 13.30
C GLU A 690 10.93 7.31 12.94
N THR A 691 10.65 8.54 12.53
CA THR A 691 9.31 8.93 12.09
C THR A 691 9.33 9.72 10.79
N GLU A 692 8.36 9.46 9.93
CA GLU A 692 8.23 10.16 8.65
C GLU A 692 7.70 11.60 8.85
N VAL A 693 8.26 12.56 8.13
CA VAL A 693 7.83 13.96 8.08
C VAL A 693 7.55 14.38 6.63
N LYS A 694 6.50 15.18 6.45
CA LYS A 694 6.16 15.78 5.14
C LYS A 694 6.78 17.17 5.05
N LEU A 695 7.54 17.40 3.99
CA LEU A 695 8.12 18.69 3.65
C LEU A 695 7.38 19.27 2.44
N LYS A 696 7.62 20.55 2.16
CA LYS A 696 7.12 21.21 0.95
C LYS A 696 7.66 20.55 -0.33
N ASP A 697 8.90 20.04 -0.25
CA ASP A 697 9.68 19.58 -1.41
C ASP A 697 9.79 18.05 -1.45
N GLY A 698 8.97 17.31 -0.68
CA GLY A 698 8.99 15.84 -0.61
C GLY A 698 8.68 15.29 0.79
N SER A 699 9.08 14.05 1.05
CA SER A 699 9.06 13.45 2.40
C SER A 699 10.46 13.08 2.85
N GLY A 700 10.64 12.95 4.16
CA GLY A 700 11.86 12.41 4.76
C GLY A 700 11.58 11.84 6.14
N TYR A 701 12.62 11.51 6.88
CA TYR A 701 12.56 10.84 8.16
C TYR A 701 13.35 11.64 9.20
N VAL A 702 12.73 11.82 10.37
CA VAL A 702 13.42 12.31 11.55
C VAL A 702 13.79 11.11 12.40
N TRP A 703 15.09 10.90 12.53
CA TRP A 703 15.71 9.90 13.39
C TRP A 703 15.91 10.48 14.77
N VAL A 704 15.50 9.73 15.77
CA VAL A 704 15.63 10.07 17.18
C VAL A 704 16.70 9.19 17.79
N PHE A 705 17.65 9.82 18.48
CA PHE A 705 18.70 9.16 19.25
C PHE A 705 18.54 9.61 20.69
N ALA A 706 18.28 8.68 21.60
CA ALA A 706 17.96 9.01 22.98
C ALA A 706 18.71 8.13 23.98
N SER A 707 19.01 8.70 25.13
CA SER A 707 19.46 8.03 26.35
C SER A 707 18.84 8.75 27.55
N GLU A 708 19.00 8.22 28.76
CA GLU A 708 18.56 8.87 29.99
C GLU A 708 19.19 10.26 30.22
N SER A 709 20.23 10.62 29.45
CA SER A 709 20.96 11.88 29.61
C SER A 709 20.83 12.83 28.43
N ALA A 710 20.40 12.38 27.25
CA ALA A 710 20.36 13.22 26.05
C ALA A 710 19.35 12.73 25.01
N THR A 711 18.83 13.66 24.20
CA THR A 711 17.94 13.35 23.08
C THR A 711 18.29 14.22 21.88
N ILE A 712 18.52 13.60 20.73
CA ILE A 712 18.86 14.25 19.47
C ILE A 712 17.93 13.82 18.35
N TYR A 713 17.62 14.79 17.49
CA TYR A 713 16.87 14.60 16.27
C TYR A 713 17.72 14.90 15.03
N ILE A 714 17.74 13.97 14.07
CA ILE A 714 18.47 14.12 12.81
C ILE A 714 17.51 13.89 11.65
N PHE A 715 17.46 14.83 10.70
CA PHE A 715 16.71 14.65 9.46
C PHE A 715 17.52 13.89 8.40
N ARG A 716 16.86 12.99 7.68
CA ARG A 716 17.36 12.30 6.49
C ARG A 716 16.26 12.21 5.43
N ARG A 717 16.61 12.30 4.14
CA ARG A 717 15.63 12.11 3.06
C ARG A 717 15.21 10.65 2.86
N SER A 718 16.07 9.70 3.24
CA SER A 718 15.81 8.26 3.16
C SER A 718 15.64 7.65 4.55
N ARG A 719 14.85 6.57 4.64
CA ARG A 719 14.76 5.68 5.81
C ARG A 719 15.91 4.67 5.85
N GLU A 720 16.83 4.71 4.88
CA GLU A 720 18.00 3.85 4.86
C GLU A 720 18.93 4.08 6.04
N GLY A 721 19.24 3.00 6.76
CA GLY A 721 20.18 2.98 7.89
C GLY A 721 21.66 3.04 7.50
N ASN A 722 22.02 3.22 6.22
CA ASN A 722 23.44 3.20 5.79
C ASN A 722 24.30 4.23 6.55
N PHE A 723 23.73 5.39 6.87
CA PHE A 723 24.43 6.41 7.65
C PHE A 723 24.66 5.98 9.12
N LEU A 724 23.82 5.09 9.67
CA LEU A 724 23.97 4.57 11.03
C LEU A 724 25.25 3.75 11.17
N ARG A 725 25.58 2.92 10.15
CA ARG A 725 26.84 2.15 10.15
C ARG A 725 28.07 3.06 10.28
N LYS A 726 28.07 4.19 9.57
CA LYS A 726 29.15 5.18 9.65
C LYS A 726 29.14 5.92 10.99
N MET A 727 27.96 6.25 11.50
CA MET A 727 27.80 7.01 12.73
C MET A 727 28.12 6.20 13.99
N LEU A 728 27.83 4.89 13.98
CA LEU A 728 27.96 3.98 15.11
C LEU A 728 29.11 2.98 14.94
N LYS A 729 30.06 3.25 14.02
CA LYS A 729 31.18 2.34 13.73
C LYS A 729 31.96 1.95 14.99
N ASP A 730 32.19 2.92 15.88
CA ASP A 730 32.99 2.74 17.10
C ASP A 730 32.10 2.65 18.36
N PHE A 731 30.78 2.48 18.21
CA PHE A 731 29.85 2.36 19.33
C PHE A 731 29.96 0.97 19.96
N LYS A 732 30.34 0.93 21.25
CA LYS A 732 30.54 -0.32 22.02
C LYS A 732 29.39 -0.65 22.98
N GLY A 733 28.36 0.18 23.04
CA GLY A 733 27.20 0.00 23.92
C GLY A 733 26.13 -0.93 23.34
N VAL A 734 24.96 -0.89 23.97
CA VAL A 734 23.76 -1.62 23.52
C VAL A 734 22.78 -0.65 22.87
N ILE A 735 22.31 -0.98 21.66
CA ILE A 735 21.22 -0.22 21.03
C ILE A 735 19.87 -0.82 21.41
N VAL A 736 18.90 0.04 21.74
CA VAL A 736 17.52 -0.36 22.01
C VAL A 736 16.64 0.12 20.85
N THR A 737 16.03 -0.81 20.13
CA THR A 737 15.31 -0.54 18.87
C THR A 737 14.05 -1.37 18.72
N ASP A 738 13.18 -1.01 17.79
CA ASP A 738 12.07 -1.87 17.35
C ASP A 738 12.58 -3.01 16.44
N PHE A 739 11.69 -3.68 15.70
CA PHE A 739 12.06 -4.75 14.77
C PHE A 739 12.31 -4.25 13.33
N TYR A 740 12.70 -2.98 13.15
CA TYR A 740 13.02 -2.47 11.82
C TYR A 740 14.36 -3.03 11.30
N ALA A 741 14.31 -3.67 10.13
CA ALA A 741 15.45 -4.39 9.54
C ALA A 741 16.68 -3.53 9.24
N ALA A 742 16.56 -2.19 9.20
CA ALA A 742 17.72 -1.32 9.01
C ALA A 742 18.72 -1.39 10.17
N TYR A 743 18.29 -1.84 11.35
CA TYR A 743 19.13 -1.99 12.52
C TYR A 743 19.92 -3.31 12.52
N ASP A 744 19.41 -4.37 11.88
CA ASP A 744 19.92 -5.75 12.01
C ASP A 744 21.39 -5.93 11.65
N GLY A 745 21.90 -5.07 10.76
CA GLY A 745 23.28 -5.11 10.30
C GLY A 745 24.27 -4.26 11.10
N LEU A 746 23.86 -3.59 12.18
CA LEU A 746 24.76 -2.76 12.98
C LEU A 746 25.67 -3.62 13.87
N PRO A 747 27.00 -3.43 13.85
CA PRO A 747 27.97 -4.26 14.55
C PRO A 747 28.09 -3.89 16.04
N CYS A 748 26.97 -3.95 16.77
CA CYS A 748 26.87 -3.65 18.19
C CYS A 748 25.84 -4.57 18.84
N LEU A 749 25.73 -4.56 20.17
CA LEU A 749 24.74 -5.36 20.88
C LEU A 749 23.34 -4.76 20.70
N HIS A 750 22.34 -5.63 20.57
CA HIS A 750 20.95 -5.23 20.31
C HIS A 750 20.06 -5.64 21.45
N GLN A 751 19.18 -4.73 21.86
CA GLN A 751 17.99 -5.02 22.64
C GLN A 751 16.76 -4.64 21.81
N ARG A 752 15.93 -5.62 21.47
CA ARG A 752 14.66 -5.40 20.77
C ARG A 752 13.58 -4.98 21.77
N CYS A 753 12.72 -4.08 21.34
CA CYS A 753 11.61 -3.60 22.16
C CYS A 753 10.60 -4.73 22.39
N LEU A 754 10.52 -5.23 23.62
CA LEU A 754 9.59 -6.29 24.00
C LEU A 754 8.13 -5.83 24.00
N ILE A 755 7.86 -4.53 24.15
CA ILE A 755 6.50 -3.98 24.07
C ILE A 755 5.93 -4.12 22.66
N HIS A 756 6.73 -3.92 21.61
CA HIS A 756 6.28 -4.16 20.24
C HIS A 756 5.98 -5.64 20.00
N LEU A 757 6.84 -6.53 20.49
CA LEU A 757 6.63 -7.97 20.38
C LEU A 757 5.36 -8.43 21.13
N MET A 758 5.16 -7.93 22.35
CA MET A 758 3.97 -8.24 23.15
C MET A 758 2.68 -7.74 22.48
N ARG A 759 2.69 -6.53 21.89
CA ARG A 759 1.54 -6.00 21.13
C ARG A 759 1.24 -6.86 19.90
N ASP A 760 2.27 -7.33 19.19
CA ASP A 760 2.12 -8.24 18.06
C ASP A 760 1.53 -9.59 18.48
N MET A 761 2.03 -10.18 19.58
CA MET A 761 1.51 -11.43 20.16
C MET A 761 0.05 -11.28 20.60
N ASN A 762 -0.28 -10.21 21.34
CA ASN A 762 -1.64 -9.94 21.80
C ASN A 762 -2.61 -9.82 20.62
N ARG A 763 -2.19 -9.13 19.54
CA ARG A 763 -2.97 -9.05 18.31
C ARG A 763 -3.17 -10.41 17.66
N ALA A 764 -2.12 -11.24 17.60
CA ALA A 764 -2.21 -12.59 17.04
C ALA A 764 -3.21 -13.47 17.82
N ILE A 765 -3.23 -13.37 19.15
CA ILE A 765 -4.20 -14.05 20.02
C ILE A 765 -5.61 -13.53 19.75
N LEU A 766 -5.82 -12.21 19.70
CA LEU A 766 -7.14 -11.62 19.43
C LEU A 766 -7.68 -12.01 18.04
N ASP A 767 -6.81 -12.11 17.05
CA ASP A 767 -7.17 -12.54 15.69
C ASP A 767 -7.45 -14.07 15.61
N ASN A 768 -6.97 -14.86 16.59
CA ASN A 768 -7.06 -16.34 16.63
C ASN A 768 -7.30 -16.86 18.06
N PRO A 769 -8.44 -16.55 18.69
CA PRO A 769 -8.66 -16.77 20.12
C PRO A 769 -8.70 -18.24 20.54
N PHE A 770 -8.94 -19.17 19.61
CA PHE A 770 -9.03 -20.61 19.86
C PHE A 770 -7.76 -21.39 19.46
N ASP A 771 -6.69 -20.72 19.03
CA ASP A 771 -5.44 -21.38 18.67
C ASP A 771 -4.65 -21.73 19.95
N GLN A 772 -4.78 -22.97 20.40
CA GLN A 772 -4.13 -23.48 21.62
C GLN A 772 -2.60 -23.53 21.47
N GLU A 773 -2.08 -23.78 20.27
CA GLU A 773 -0.64 -23.76 20.01
C GLU A 773 -0.08 -22.34 20.18
N LEU A 774 -0.77 -21.32 19.67
CA LEU A 774 -0.36 -19.93 19.86
C LEU A 774 -0.37 -19.53 21.33
N GLN A 775 -1.36 -19.99 22.09
CA GLN A 775 -1.42 -19.77 23.54
C GLN A 775 -0.28 -20.49 24.27
N SER A 776 0.11 -21.68 23.82
CA SER A 776 1.22 -22.44 24.41
C SER A 776 2.58 -21.73 24.32
N ILE A 777 2.77 -20.83 23.33
CA ILE A 777 3.97 -19.98 23.22
C ILE A 777 3.81 -18.71 24.06
N THR A 778 2.67 -18.04 23.92
CA THR A 778 2.46 -16.68 24.44
C THR A 778 2.24 -16.62 25.94
N VAL A 779 1.59 -17.63 26.54
CA VAL A 779 1.35 -17.69 27.99
C VAL A 779 2.67 -17.85 28.76
N PRO A 780 3.56 -18.81 28.45
CA PRO A 780 4.86 -18.92 29.12
C PRO A 780 5.74 -17.69 28.91
N PHE A 781 5.75 -17.12 27.70
CA PHE A 781 6.48 -15.88 27.42
C PHE A 781 5.99 -14.72 28.30
N GLY A 782 4.67 -14.56 28.45
CA GLY A 782 4.06 -13.54 29.30
C GLY A 782 4.41 -13.73 30.79
N ALA A 783 4.37 -14.97 31.29
CA ALA A 783 4.74 -15.30 32.67
C ALA A 783 6.22 -15.00 32.96
N LEU A 784 7.11 -15.40 32.04
CA LEU A 784 8.55 -15.11 32.10
C LEU A 784 8.81 -13.60 32.15
N LEU A 785 8.21 -12.86 31.21
CA LEU A 785 8.38 -11.41 31.14
C LEU A 785 7.85 -10.70 32.39
N ARG A 786 6.70 -11.13 32.92
CA ARG A 786 6.14 -10.60 34.17
C ARG A 786 7.10 -10.78 35.35
N SER A 787 7.69 -11.97 35.51
CA SER A 787 8.67 -12.25 36.56
C SER A 787 9.91 -11.34 36.48
N ILE A 788 10.39 -11.10 35.25
CA ILE A 788 11.50 -10.19 35.00
C ILE A 788 11.12 -8.75 35.37
N VAL A 789 9.95 -8.27 34.91
CA VAL A 789 9.50 -6.89 35.15
C VAL A 789 9.30 -6.60 36.64
N VAL A 790 8.78 -7.54 37.42
CA VAL A 790 8.70 -7.39 38.90
C VAL A 790 10.09 -7.10 39.49
N THR A 791 11.13 -7.78 39.00
CA THR A 791 12.52 -7.54 39.46
C THR A 791 13.04 -6.17 39.01
N VAL A 792 12.65 -5.73 37.81
CA VAL A 792 12.99 -4.39 37.31
C VAL A 792 12.33 -3.31 38.17
N ASP A 793 11.07 -3.50 38.58
CA ASP A 793 10.35 -2.55 39.41
C ASP A 793 10.96 -2.43 40.82
N GLU A 794 11.43 -3.54 41.40
CA GLU A 794 12.05 -3.58 42.74
C GLU A 794 13.49 -3.04 42.76
N HIS A 795 14.30 -3.35 41.74
CA HIS A 795 15.75 -3.14 41.79
C HIS A 795 16.31 -2.27 40.65
N GLY A 796 15.46 -1.85 39.71
CA GLY A 796 15.85 -1.13 38.51
C GLY A 796 16.60 -2.02 37.49
N LEU A 797 17.20 -1.37 36.49
CA LEU A 797 17.92 -2.03 35.40
C LEU A 797 19.36 -2.40 35.81
N LYS A 798 19.50 -3.21 36.87
CA LYS A 798 20.78 -3.67 37.41
C LYS A 798 21.05 -5.14 37.06
N ARG A 799 22.13 -5.39 36.34
CA ARG A 799 22.60 -6.72 35.90
C ARG A 799 22.70 -7.72 37.04
N THR A 800 23.15 -7.30 38.22
CA THR A 800 23.35 -8.17 39.39
C THR A 800 22.09 -8.93 39.80
N TYR A 801 20.93 -8.27 39.70
CA TYR A 801 19.63 -8.84 40.02
C TYR A 801 18.99 -9.51 38.81
N LEU A 802 19.11 -8.91 37.62
CA LEU A 802 18.44 -9.39 36.41
C LEU A 802 19.04 -10.68 35.83
N ARG A 803 20.34 -10.93 36.01
CA ARG A 803 21.00 -12.15 35.53
C ARG A 803 20.39 -13.45 36.06
N ARG A 804 19.68 -13.40 37.20
CA ARG A 804 19.01 -14.57 37.81
C ARG A 804 17.99 -15.21 36.87
N HIS A 805 17.38 -14.41 35.99
CA HIS A 805 16.37 -14.85 35.02
C HIS A 805 16.97 -15.53 33.79
N GLY A 806 18.29 -15.50 33.61
CA GLY A 806 18.95 -16.10 32.44
C GLY A 806 18.64 -17.59 32.25
N ARG A 807 18.56 -18.36 33.35
CA ARG A 807 18.20 -19.79 33.30
C ARG A 807 16.75 -20.00 32.82
N ALA A 808 15.81 -19.17 33.29
CA ALA A 808 14.41 -19.25 32.87
C ALA A 808 14.23 -18.85 31.39
N VAL A 809 14.97 -17.83 30.93
CA VAL A 809 14.98 -17.45 29.50
C VAL A 809 15.55 -18.57 28.64
N ALA A 810 16.65 -19.21 29.05
CA ALA A 810 17.23 -20.34 28.33
C ALA A 810 16.22 -21.49 28.22
N ALA A 811 15.64 -21.91 29.33
CA ALA A 811 14.63 -22.97 29.37
C ALA A 811 13.41 -22.67 28.48
N PHE A 812 12.94 -21.41 28.42
CA PHE A 812 11.87 -21.01 27.51
C PHE A 812 12.25 -21.23 26.03
N PHE A 813 13.45 -20.82 25.63
CA PHE A 813 13.90 -20.96 24.24
C PHE A 813 14.21 -22.41 23.86
N ASP A 814 14.70 -23.21 24.81
CA ASP A 814 14.98 -24.63 24.58
C ASP A 814 13.64 -25.38 24.37
N ALA A 815 12.65 -25.16 25.24
CA ALA A 815 11.30 -25.71 25.07
C ALA A 815 10.63 -25.24 23.75
N LEU A 816 10.83 -23.98 23.37
CA LEU A 816 10.31 -23.41 22.11
C LEU A 816 10.96 -24.06 20.88
N ALA A 817 12.23 -24.45 20.94
CA ALA A 817 12.95 -25.07 19.83
C ALA A 817 12.61 -26.55 19.66
N GLU A 818 12.33 -27.25 20.76
CA GLU A 818 11.99 -28.68 20.76
C GLU A 818 10.56 -28.96 20.28
N HIS A 819 9.64 -28.02 20.46
CA HIS A 819 8.25 -28.18 20.03
C HIS A 819 8.06 -27.94 18.52
N THR A 820 7.30 -28.84 17.88
CA THR A 820 6.80 -28.65 16.51
C THR A 820 5.37 -28.14 16.54
N TYR A 821 5.12 -26.98 15.94
CA TYR A 821 3.78 -26.41 15.81
C TYR A 821 3.18 -26.74 14.45
N GLU A 822 1.87 -26.95 14.35
CA GLU A 822 1.17 -27.16 13.09
C GLU A 822 0.60 -25.86 12.50
N SER A 823 0.16 -24.93 13.35
CA SER A 823 -0.40 -23.63 12.98
C SER A 823 0.64 -22.74 12.31
N ASP A 824 0.31 -22.21 11.12
CA ASP A 824 1.17 -21.29 10.36
C ASP A 824 1.58 -20.06 11.19
N ILE A 825 0.70 -19.59 12.07
CA ILE A 825 0.95 -18.42 12.93
C ILE A 825 1.94 -18.77 14.04
N SER A 826 1.77 -19.94 14.66
CA SER A 826 2.66 -20.46 15.71
C SER A 826 4.06 -20.73 15.16
N LYS A 827 4.17 -21.32 13.96
CA LYS A 827 5.44 -21.49 13.23
C LYS A 827 6.14 -20.16 12.97
N THR A 828 5.40 -19.18 12.44
CA THR A 828 5.96 -17.84 12.16
C THR A 828 6.43 -17.15 13.45
N LEU A 829 5.70 -17.30 14.55
CA LEU A 829 6.08 -16.74 15.85
C LEU A 829 7.31 -17.44 16.43
N GLN A 830 7.37 -18.76 16.35
CA GLN A 830 8.52 -19.57 16.75
C GLN A 830 9.78 -19.14 15.99
N GLU A 831 9.75 -19.10 14.66
CA GLU A 831 10.86 -18.65 13.82
C GLU A 831 11.34 -17.24 14.20
N ARG A 832 10.39 -16.30 14.42
CA ARG A 832 10.71 -14.92 14.81
C ARG A 832 11.40 -14.84 16.16
N LEU A 833 10.93 -15.60 17.15
CA LEU A 833 11.50 -15.63 18.49
C LEU A 833 12.90 -16.24 18.47
N LEU A 834 13.07 -17.39 17.82
CA LEU A 834 14.36 -18.07 17.69
C LEU A 834 15.38 -17.20 16.94
N HIS A 835 14.98 -16.56 15.83
CA HIS A 835 15.84 -15.64 15.08
C HIS A 835 16.34 -14.44 15.91
N ASN A 836 15.57 -14.02 16.92
CA ASN A 836 15.90 -12.87 17.76
C ASN A 836 16.35 -13.26 19.17
N ARG A 837 16.64 -14.54 19.45
CA ARG A 837 16.99 -15.07 20.79
C ARG A 837 18.00 -14.18 21.51
N ASP A 838 19.12 -13.88 20.85
CA ASP A 838 20.24 -13.13 21.43
C ASP A 838 20.03 -11.61 21.48
N ARG A 839 18.85 -11.13 21.05
CA ARG A 839 18.51 -9.70 20.96
C ARG A 839 17.30 -9.32 21.80
N LEU A 840 16.58 -10.27 22.39
CA LEU A 840 15.35 -10.02 23.15
C LEU A 840 15.59 -9.77 24.64
N PHE A 841 16.65 -10.33 25.21
CA PHE A 841 16.92 -10.30 26.65
C PHE A 841 18.33 -9.80 27.01
N THR A 842 18.97 -9.07 26.09
CA THR A 842 20.29 -8.44 26.29
C THR A 842 20.33 -7.57 27.54
N PHE A 843 19.21 -6.92 27.89
CA PHE A 843 19.08 -6.10 29.10
C PHE A 843 19.33 -6.85 30.42
N LEU A 844 19.26 -8.18 30.44
CA LEU A 844 19.60 -8.97 31.63
C LEU A 844 21.11 -8.98 31.92
N GLN A 845 21.93 -8.69 30.91
CA GLN A 845 23.39 -8.79 30.97
C GLN A 845 24.10 -7.44 31.08
N HIS A 846 23.38 -6.32 30.97
CA HIS A 846 23.96 -4.97 30.91
C HIS A 846 23.17 -3.98 31.76
N ASP A 847 23.87 -3.16 32.55
CA ASP A 847 23.25 -2.12 33.39
C ASP A 847 22.64 -1.00 32.54
N GLY A 848 21.48 -0.49 32.96
CA GLY A 848 20.80 0.65 32.34
C GLY A 848 20.16 0.38 30.98
N VAL A 849 20.26 -0.84 30.43
CA VAL A 849 19.58 -1.20 29.18
C VAL A 849 18.11 -1.48 29.46
N SER A 850 17.21 -0.78 28.76
CA SER A 850 15.77 -1.01 28.91
C SER A 850 15.26 -2.13 28.01
N TRP A 851 14.35 -2.94 28.52
CA TRP A 851 13.59 -3.97 27.78
C TRP A 851 12.62 -3.39 26.72
N ASN A 852 12.41 -2.07 26.70
CA ASN A 852 11.51 -1.38 25.79
C ASN A 852 12.14 -0.11 25.20
N ASN A 853 11.64 0.33 24.04
CA ASN A 853 12.12 1.54 23.36
C ASN A 853 11.28 2.79 23.67
N ASN A 854 10.60 2.82 24.83
CA ASN A 854 9.65 3.88 25.16
C ASN A 854 10.29 5.27 25.18
N LEU A 855 11.58 5.37 25.48
CA LEU A 855 12.30 6.64 25.51
C LEU A 855 12.34 7.31 24.12
N ALA A 856 12.70 6.56 23.08
CA ALA A 856 12.69 7.07 21.71
C ALA A 856 11.26 7.27 21.20
N GLU A 857 10.32 6.35 21.51
CA GLU A 857 8.90 6.51 21.15
C GLU A 857 8.30 7.80 21.75
N ASN A 858 8.59 8.10 23.02
CA ASN A 858 8.14 9.31 23.69
C ASN A 858 8.77 10.58 23.08
N ALA A 859 10.05 10.50 22.70
CA ALA A 859 10.71 11.59 21.99
C ALA A 859 10.13 11.81 20.57
N ILE A 860 9.64 10.77 19.89
CA ILE A 860 8.95 10.89 18.61
C ILE A 860 7.61 11.63 18.73
N LYS A 861 6.87 11.47 19.83
CA LYS A 861 5.57 12.15 20.03
C LYS A 861 5.65 13.66 19.79
N ARG A 862 6.79 14.28 20.14
CA ARG A 862 7.05 15.71 19.93
C ARG A 862 7.16 16.11 18.46
N ILE A 863 7.59 15.18 17.60
CA ILE A 863 7.57 15.34 16.15
C ILE A 863 6.16 15.08 15.60
N SER A 864 5.38 14.16 16.20
CA SER A 864 3.96 13.97 15.87
C SER A 864 3.15 15.25 16.12
N ASP A 865 3.26 15.79 17.32
CA ASP A 865 2.67 17.06 17.73
C ASP A 865 3.03 18.20 16.76
N TYR A 866 4.31 18.34 16.44
CA TYR A 866 4.79 19.35 15.49
C TYR A 866 4.21 19.19 14.07
N ARG A 867 3.93 17.94 13.64
CA ARG A 867 3.34 17.66 12.33
C ARG A 867 1.88 18.14 12.24
N GLU A 868 1.13 17.99 13.32
CA GLU A 868 -0.27 18.46 13.40
C GLU A 868 -0.34 19.99 13.32
N ASP A 869 0.58 20.68 14.00
CA ASP A 869 0.58 22.14 14.09
C ASP A 869 1.02 22.84 12.77
N VAL A 870 1.90 22.23 11.97
CA VAL A 870 2.59 22.93 10.85
C VAL A 870 2.21 22.42 9.44
N GLY A 871 1.65 21.22 9.31
CA GLY A 871 1.24 20.66 8.03
C GLY A 871 2.38 20.53 6.99
N ARG A 872 2.10 20.72 5.68
CA ARG A 872 3.07 20.55 4.57
C ARG A 872 3.92 21.81 4.26
N SER A 873 4.07 22.73 5.20
CA SER A 873 4.61 24.07 4.92
C SER A 873 6.12 24.23 5.14
N VAL A 874 6.82 23.19 5.60
CA VAL A 874 8.23 23.28 6.06
C VAL A 874 9.21 22.81 4.98
N LYS A 875 10.29 23.57 4.78
CA LYS A 875 11.45 23.16 3.96
C LYS A 875 12.48 22.42 4.81
N GLU A 876 13.27 21.55 4.19
CA GLU A 876 14.32 20.76 4.85
C GLU A 876 15.28 21.59 5.72
N ALA A 877 15.80 22.69 5.19
CA ALA A 877 16.71 23.57 5.93
C ALA A 877 16.04 24.14 7.21
N GLY A 878 14.77 24.51 7.10
CA GLY A 878 14.00 25.03 8.24
C GLY A 878 13.69 23.97 9.29
N LEU A 879 13.39 22.74 8.85
CA LEU A 879 13.19 21.61 9.76
C LEU A 879 14.50 21.27 10.49
N THR A 880 15.61 21.16 9.76
CA THR A 880 16.92 20.79 10.34
C THR A 880 17.36 21.76 11.43
N GLU A 881 17.18 23.07 11.20
CA GLU A 881 17.44 24.09 12.23
C GLU A 881 16.53 23.93 13.45
N GLN A 882 15.25 23.62 13.24
CA GLN A 882 14.30 23.41 14.32
C GLN A 882 14.65 22.17 15.16
N LEU A 883 15.08 21.09 14.51
CA LEU A 883 15.49 19.85 15.18
C LEU A 883 16.70 20.06 16.10
N VAL A 884 17.63 20.97 15.77
CA VAL A 884 18.75 21.31 16.66
C VAL A 884 18.24 21.91 17.97
N LEU A 885 17.36 22.92 17.90
CA LEU A 885 16.81 23.54 19.11
C LEU A 885 15.90 22.59 19.88
N LEU A 886 15.14 21.74 19.17
CA LEU A 886 14.30 20.72 19.76
C LEU A 886 15.13 19.67 20.52
N SER A 887 16.28 19.27 19.99
CA SER A 887 17.22 18.34 20.65
C SER A 887 17.70 18.89 21.98
N ILE A 888 18.09 20.17 22.00
CA ILE A 888 18.53 20.85 23.22
C ILE A 888 17.37 20.96 24.22
N TYR A 889 16.16 21.32 23.75
CA TYR A 889 14.97 21.40 24.60
C TYR A 889 14.60 20.05 25.22
N GLN A 890 14.59 18.96 24.44
CA GLN A 890 14.30 17.63 24.99
C GLN A 890 15.37 17.17 25.96
N THR A 891 16.64 17.45 25.66
CA THR A 891 17.74 17.14 26.59
C THR A 891 17.61 17.94 27.89
N CYS A 892 17.26 19.23 27.81
CA CYS A 892 16.91 20.03 29.00
C CYS A 892 15.82 19.35 29.82
N ARG A 893 14.74 18.88 29.16
CA ARG A 893 13.62 18.22 29.84
C ARG A 893 14.02 16.92 30.51
N VAL A 894 14.82 16.08 29.84
CA VAL A 894 15.30 14.80 30.38
C VAL A 894 16.23 15.02 31.58
N ARG A 895 17.03 16.09 31.58
CA ARG A 895 17.92 16.49 32.69
C ARG A 895 17.26 17.39 33.75
N ASP A 896 15.95 17.61 33.69
CA ASP A 896 15.22 18.56 34.56
C ASP A 896 15.83 19.98 34.62
N LEU A 897 16.29 20.47 33.46
CA LEU A 897 16.84 21.81 33.27
C LEU A 897 15.83 22.72 32.56
N SER A 898 15.78 23.98 32.98
CA SER A 898 14.97 24.99 32.29
C SER A 898 15.61 25.42 30.96
N PHE A 899 14.97 25.07 29.85
CA PHE A 899 15.42 25.45 28.50
C PHE A 899 15.60 26.96 28.33
N LEU A 900 14.66 27.76 28.85
CA LEU A 900 14.79 29.23 28.79
C LEU A 900 15.99 29.72 29.60
N LYS A 901 16.20 29.24 30.84
CA LYS A 901 17.35 29.65 31.66
C LYS A 901 18.68 29.23 31.02
N PHE A 902 18.73 28.03 30.43
CA PHE A 902 19.90 27.57 29.66
C PHE A 902 20.19 28.53 28.50
N LEU A 903 19.20 28.85 27.66
CA LEU A 903 19.40 29.78 26.55
C LEU A 903 19.83 31.18 27.05
N LEU A 904 19.26 31.70 28.12
CA LEU A 904 19.62 33.00 28.67
C LEU A 904 21.03 33.05 29.28
N SER A 905 21.54 31.91 29.78
CA SER A 905 22.90 31.81 30.34
C SER A 905 24.00 32.01 29.29
N ARG A 906 23.69 31.72 28.02
CA ARG A 906 24.66 31.67 26.90
C ARG A 906 25.74 30.59 27.08
N GLU A 907 25.59 29.68 28.04
CA GLU A 907 26.48 28.53 28.15
C GLU A 907 26.23 27.54 27.03
N HIS A 908 27.30 26.89 26.56
CA HIS A 908 27.21 25.90 25.49
C HIS A 908 27.24 24.46 26.02
N ASP A 909 27.63 24.30 27.28
CA ASP A 909 27.74 23.03 27.97
C ASP A 909 26.62 22.94 29.02
N MET A 910 25.82 21.89 28.93
CA MET A 910 24.65 21.70 29.79
C MET A 910 25.05 21.24 31.20
N ASP A 911 26.16 20.52 31.33
CA ASP A 911 26.68 20.05 32.62
C ASP A 911 27.34 21.20 33.38
N ALA A 912 28.11 22.02 32.66
CA ALA A 912 28.62 23.27 33.23
C ALA A 912 27.48 24.19 33.72
N PHE A 913 26.38 24.29 32.94
CA PHE A 913 25.21 25.06 33.33
C PHE A 913 24.50 24.48 34.57
N ALA A 914 24.37 23.14 34.63
CA ALA A 914 23.77 22.46 35.77
C ALA A 914 24.59 22.69 37.06
N ALA A 915 25.92 22.63 36.97
CA ALA A 915 26.84 22.89 38.08
C ALA A 915 26.87 24.38 38.49
N SER A 916 26.76 25.30 37.52
CA SER A 916 26.85 26.74 37.74
C SER A 916 25.48 27.40 37.93
N ARG A 917 24.67 26.97 38.90
CA ARG A 917 23.31 27.50 39.08
C ARG A 917 23.23 29.03 39.32
N HIS A 918 24.33 29.74 39.59
CA HIS A 918 24.34 31.16 39.98
C HIS A 918 25.32 32.11 39.26
N ARG A 919 26.14 31.67 38.29
CA ARG A 919 27.05 32.60 37.57
C ARG A 919 26.37 33.26 36.37
N ARG A 920 25.81 34.46 36.56
CA ARG A 920 25.37 35.31 35.44
C ARG A 920 26.59 35.98 34.78
N ARG A 921 26.99 35.50 33.59
CA ARG A 921 27.91 36.28 32.74
C ARG A 921 27.26 37.62 32.40
N ARG A 922 27.96 38.73 32.64
CA ARG A 922 27.46 40.07 32.27
C ARG A 922 27.22 40.09 30.74
N PRO A 923 25.98 40.33 30.27
CA PRO A 923 25.70 40.36 28.85
C PRO A 923 26.49 41.50 28.18
N SER A 924 27.04 41.25 26.99
CA SER A 924 27.76 42.29 26.25
C SER A 924 26.84 43.46 25.96
N ARG A 925 27.31 44.70 26.19
CA ARG A 925 26.51 45.91 25.91
C ARG A 925 26.16 46.07 24.42
N ILE A 926 26.91 45.42 23.52
CA ILE A 926 26.73 45.47 22.07
C ILE A 926 26.80 44.05 21.50
N GLU A 927 25.72 43.59 20.85
CA GLU A 927 25.73 42.33 20.11
C GLU A 927 25.89 42.57 18.61
N LEU A 928 26.74 41.76 17.99
CA LEU A 928 27.11 41.87 16.58
C LEU A 928 26.71 40.59 15.84
N TYR A 929 26.27 40.73 14.60
CA TYR A 929 26.15 39.60 13.68
C TYR A 929 27.54 38.97 13.45
N PRO A 930 27.62 37.64 13.27
CA PRO A 930 28.87 36.95 12.93
C PRO A 930 29.56 37.56 11.70
N LYS A 931 30.90 37.51 11.66
CA LYS A 931 31.65 37.92 10.45
C LYS A 931 31.15 37.09 9.26
N GLY A 932 30.89 37.74 8.12
CA GLY A 932 30.32 37.10 6.92
C GLY A 932 28.80 36.89 6.92
N PHE A 933 28.08 37.23 8.00
CA PHE A 933 26.62 37.14 8.03
C PHE A 933 25.95 38.44 7.59
N LEU A 934 25.17 38.40 6.52
CA LEU A 934 24.35 39.52 6.04
C LEU A 934 22.86 39.14 6.09
N PRO A 935 22.05 39.77 6.95
CA PRO A 935 20.60 39.63 6.92
C PRO A 935 20.04 39.95 5.52
N SER A 936 19.01 39.20 5.07
CA SER A 936 18.34 39.39 3.78
C SER A 936 17.92 40.84 3.49
N SER A 937 17.49 41.57 4.52
CA SER A 937 17.13 43.00 4.42
C SER A 937 18.30 43.93 4.08
N ILE A 938 19.56 43.48 4.26
CA ILE A 938 20.78 44.22 3.90
C ILE A 938 21.26 43.85 2.49
N LEU A 939 20.98 42.63 2.03
CA LEU A 939 21.30 42.18 0.67
C LEU A 939 20.46 42.90 -0.39
N SER A 940 19.17 43.17 -0.13
CA SER A 940 18.32 43.97 -1.02
C SER A 940 18.81 45.42 -1.16
N LEU A 941 19.18 46.05 -0.04
CA LEU A 941 19.74 47.41 -0.01
C LEU A 941 21.13 47.51 -0.68
N ARG A 942 21.93 46.43 -0.68
CA ARG A 942 23.19 46.37 -1.43
C ARG A 942 22.97 46.16 -2.93
N ARG A 943 22.00 45.33 -3.34
CA ARG A 943 21.63 45.17 -4.76
C ARG A 943 21.11 46.48 -5.36
N GLU A 944 20.28 47.24 -4.64
CA GLU A 944 19.83 48.57 -5.08
C GLU A 944 20.97 49.59 -5.14
N ARG A 945 21.98 49.50 -4.26
CA ARG A 945 23.17 50.36 -4.33
C ARG A 945 24.12 49.99 -5.46
N VAL A 946 24.31 48.70 -5.74
CA VAL A 946 25.16 48.24 -6.85
C VAL A 946 24.51 48.57 -8.19
N ALA A 947 23.18 48.41 -8.33
CA ALA A 947 22.43 48.79 -9.53
C ALA A 947 22.51 50.31 -9.84
N ARG A 948 22.50 51.18 -8.81
CA ARG A 948 22.65 52.63 -9.01
C ARG A 948 24.08 53.06 -9.36
N VAL A 949 25.09 52.26 -8.99
CA VAL A 949 26.50 52.54 -9.32
C VAL A 949 26.84 52.05 -10.73
N SER A 950 26.21 50.96 -11.22
CA SER A 950 26.35 50.54 -12.62
C SER A 950 25.73 51.54 -13.60
N ASP A 951 24.58 52.15 -13.29
CA ASP A 951 23.95 53.14 -14.19
C ASP A 951 24.73 54.46 -14.26
N THR A 952 25.36 54.90 -13.17
CA THR A 952 26.19 56.12 -13.17
C THR A 952 27.58 55.93 -13.80
N THR A 953 28.04 54.69 -13.96
CA THR A 953 29.30 54.39 -14.66
C THR A 953 29.06 54.21 -16.15
N ALA A 954 27.92 53.65 -16.57
CA ALA A 954 27.53 53.55 -17.99
C ALA A 954 27.27 54.94 -18.62
N GLN A 955 26.64 55.85 -17.88
CA GLN A 955 26.32 57.20 -18.39
C GLN A 955 27.54 58.13 -18.45
N LYS A 956 28.59 57.89 -17.65
CA LYS A 956 29.87 58.62 -17.74
C LYS A 956 30.82 58.08 -18.80
N LEU A 957 30.58 56.87 -19.30
CA LEU A 957 31.33 56.26 -20.40
C LEU A 957 30.71 56.61 -21.78
N SER A 958 29.39 56.84 -21.86
CA SER A 958 28.77 57.37 -23.09
C SER A 958 29.15 58.82 -23.37
N ASP A 959 29.25 59.66 -22.33
CA ASP A 959 29.54 61.09 -22.50
C ASP A 959 31.03 61.39 -22.77
N ARG A 960 31.92 60.40 -22.64
CA ARG A 960 33.37 60.54 -22.94
C ARG A 960 33.78 59.99 -24.30
N LEU A 961 32.87 59.35 -25.05
CA LEU A 961 33.15 58.79 -26.38
C LEU A 961 32.38 59.49 -27.52
N GLY A 962 31.63 60.56 -27.22
CA GLY A 962 30.82 61.31 -28.19
C GLY A 962 31.25 62.75 -28.46
N GLY A 963 32.47 63.15 -28.06
CA GLY A 963 32.94 64.52 -28.21
C GLY A 963 34.43 64.59 -28.51
N ASN A 964 34.78 64.37 -29.76
CA ASN A 964 35.89 65.01 -30.50
C ASN A 964 35.77 64.58 -31.97
N GLY A 965 35.20 65.47 -32.76
CA GLY A 965 35.68 65.69 -34.13
C GLY A 965 36.94 66.54 -34.09
#